data_AF-A0A850AAU4-F1
#
_entry.id   AF-A0A850AAU4-F1
#
_cell.length_a   1.000
_cell.length_b   1.000
_cell.length_c   1.000
_cell.angle_alpha   90.00
_cell.angle_beta   90.00
_cell.angle_gamma   90.00
#
_symmetry.space_group_name_H-M   'P 1'
#
loop_
_entity.id
_entity.type
_entity.pdbx_description
1 polymer ?
#
loop_
_entity_poly.entity_id
_entity_poly.type
_entity_poly.pdbx_seq_one_letter_code
_entity_poly.pdbx_strand_id
1 'polypeptide(L)'
;MFEFHVAREARDRYRFDHSLFAFNGNVIFADFQAARVFAQRMNAARDLLRHPEQAVRASDINAMGLIDEVLHAMVAHYRQEVNPDLNQQALTWLGQQLGANSTAQTLRLFAELFPPAAVYRGDIDLDTYLAGETAGLHHFEITLEETLMLWLANENPAFTPFLELFADDDLEQHTPYEQIIAHLTAFFQGQPGGAEESDSLFDLLRGPTLAAPDSLAGQLEFISNRWGHLLGNKLLEVLRGLDFIAEETKPVFAGPGPVQISRFDDLAAEPEQYSADLDWMPRLVLLARNAYVWLDQISKQYGRPIATLDQVPDAELDLLAARGITGLWLIGLWERSTASQRIKQMMGNPEAVASAYSLYDYQIAHDLGGPEAMADLRARAGQRGIRMASDMVPNHMAIDSRWVIQHPDWFLSLPQPPYPNYTFSGPDLSQDARVGIFLEDHYYDRSDAAVVFKRVDRWTGDERYIYHGNDGTTMPWNDTAQLNYLRAEVREAVIQTILHVARQFPIIRFDAAMTLAKKHVQRLWFPEPGTGGAIASRAEHGLSKEAFDAAMPTEFWRDVVDRVAVEAPDTLLLAEAFWLLEGYFVRTLGMHRVYNSAFMHMLRDEDNDKYRHQLKSTLEFDPEILKRYVNFMSNPDEATAAEQFGKGDKYFGVATVLATVPGLPMLGHGQFEGFSEKYGMEYRRAYYDETPDGWLIDRHMREITPLFKRRYLFAEVANFLLYDFVTADGGVDENVLAYSNRAGQERIAGLSQRDTLWYLMIAEVIVLSRPRLSGAIAEGVKDGSIAYLLNRPCNFLLYQAGVGLGDSALRLLCNALAGGALTWWMVGPPPGLGHWSLVLVAIAGAWAIDCCIGAMIGLLAFVAEEVSAFEWIYSKLTLILGGLLVPLDFFPDWLRGAAGYLPFAFIVYGPARCFVAPDQGRFLALFAGQAFWLVLLGGLLWLGYRRSVRHLNLNGGWAMGQLRFLGALWKANLLAAMEYRAAFLAQVLGMALNNGIYFT
;
A
#
# COMPACT_ATOMS: atom_id res chain seq x y z
N MET A 1 -30.93 36.81 -14.06
CA MET A 1 -30.69 38.20 -14.50
C MET A 1 -31.03 39.12 -13.34
N PHE A 2 -30.43 38.83 -12.19
CA PHE A 2 -30.44 39.52 -10.90
C PHE A 2 -29.28 38.85 -10.13
N GLU A 3 -28.46 39.62 -9.43
CA GLU A 3 -27.13 39.27 -8.89
C GLU A 3 -26.84 40.21 -7.70
N PHE A 4 -25.68 40.17 -7.03
CA PHE A 4 -25.48 40.86 -5.74
C PHE A 4 -25.27 42.40 -5.79
N HIS A 5 -26.02 43.21 -5.03
CA HIS A 5 -25.85 44.69 -5.00
C HIS A 5 -24.61 45.16 -4.27
N VAL A 6 -23.98 46.23 -4.78
CA VAL A 6 -22.89 46.93 -4.08
C VAL A 6 -23.12 48.44 -4.12
N ALA A 7 -23.03 49.10 -2.96
CA ALA A 7 -23.19 50.54 -2.79
C ALA A 7 -22.19 51.33 -3.66
N ARG A 8 -22.64 52.47 -4.20
CA ARG A 8 -21.83 53.40 -5.00
C ARG A 8 -20.53 53.75 -4.29
N GLU A 9 -20.61 54.08 -3.00
CA GLU A 9 -19.45 54.45 -2.19
C GLU A 9 -18.42 53.31 -2.09
N ALA A 10 -18.87 52.07 -1.94
CA ALA A 10 -17.99 50.91 -1.92
C ALA A 10 -17.33 50.68 -3.29
N ARG A 11 -18.07 50.86 -4.40
CA ARG A 11 -17.49 50.79 -5.76
C ARG A 11 -16.42 51.85 -5.97
N ASP A 12 -16.67 53.08 -5.52
CA ASP A 12 -15.71 54.18 -5.63
C ASP A 12 -14.47 53.95 -4.74
N ARG A 13 -14.68 53.48 -3.50
CA ARG A 13 -13.62 53.21 -2.51
C ARG A 13 -12.68 52.10 -2.96
N TYR A 14 -13.22 50.96 -3.40
CA TYR A 14 -12.44 49.77 -3.75
C TYR A 14 -12.06 49.72 -5.24
N ARG A 15 -12.66 50.58 -6.07
CA ARG A 15 -12.44 50.66 -7.53
C ARG A 15 -12.63 49.31 -8.22
N PHE A 16 -13.77 48.68 -7.96
CA PHE A 16 -14.14 47.44 -8.61
C PHE A 16 -14.24 47.61 -10.14
N ASP A 17 -13.87 46.58 -10.90
CA ASP A 17 -13.97 46.63 -12.36
C ASP A 17 -15.45 46.64 -12.79
N HIS A 18 -15.80 47.52 -13.73
CA HIS A 18 -17.16 47.64 -14.25
C HIS A 18 -17.65 46.36 -14.96
N SER A 19 -16.74 45.51 -15.46
CA SER A 19 -17.09 44.21 -16.05
C SER A 19 -17.65 43.23 -15.03
N LEU A 20 -17.44 43.48 -13.74
CA LEU A 20 -17.99 42.69 -12.66
C LEU A 20 -19.45 43.03 -12.40
N PHE A 21 -20.09 43.95 -13.12
CA PHE A 21 -21.46 44.39 -12.82
C PHE A 21 -22.45 44.22 -13.99
N ALA A 22 -23.62 43.64 -13.72
CA ALA A 22 -24.74 43.51 -14.64
C ALA A 22 -25.48 44.84 -14.83
N PHE A 23 -26.35 44.90 -15.86
CA PHE A 23 -27.05 46.12 -16.26
C PHE A 23 -27.85 46.79 -15.14
N ASN A 24 -28.34 46.02 -14.17
CA ASN A 24 -29.10 46.48 -12.99
C ASN A 24 -28.22 46.91 -11.81
N GLY A 25 -26.89 46.86 -11.92
CA GLY A 25 -25.96 47.34 -10.87
C GLY A 25 -25.40 46.23 -9.99
N ASN A 26 -25.67 44.99 -10.32
CA ASN A 26 -25.38 43.86 -9.46
C ASN A 26 -24.05 43.21 -9.85
N VAL A 27 -23.33 42.60 -8.93
CA VAL A 27 -22.05 41.96 -9.20
C VAL A 27 -22.27 40.61 -9.88
N ILE A 28 -21.83 40.52 -11.14
CA ILE A 28 -21.68 39.26 -11.88
C ILE A 28 -20.51 38.52 -11.25
N PHE A 29 -20.78 37.62 -10.31
CA PHE A 29 -19.82 36.59 -9.92
C PHE A 29 -19.79 35.49 -10.99
N ALA A 30 -19.50 35.88 -12.24
CA ALA A 30 -19.50 35.03 -13.43
C ALA A 30 -18.51 33.86 -13.32
N ASP A 31 -17.55 33.95 -12.40
CA ASP A 31 -16.54 32.92 -12.13
C ASP A 31 -15.86 33.21 -10.78
N PHE A 32 -15.29 32.18 -10.14
CA PHE A 32 -14.52 32.24 -8.89
C PHE A 32 -13.41 33.30 -8.91
N GLN A 33 -12.86 33.58 -10.10
CA GLN A 33 -11.88 34.64 -10.30
C GLN A 33 -12.43 36.03 -9.96
N ALA A 34 -13.68 36.33 -10.33
CA ALA A 34 -14.32 37.60 -10.00
C ALA A 34 -14.36 37.81 -8.48
N ALA A 35 -14.72 36.76 -7.73
CA ALA A 35 -14.74 36.78 -6.27
C ALA A 35 -13.34 36.96 -5.67
N ARG A 36 -12.31 36.31 -6.22
CA ARG A 36 -10.90 36.50 -5.79
C ARG A 36 -10.41 37.93 -6.00
N VAL A 37 -10.68 38.51 -7.18
CA VAL A 37 -10.31 39.90 -7.48
C VAL A 37 -11.06 40.87 -6.56
N PHE A 38 -12.35 40.62 -6.32
CA PHE A 38 -13.17 41.43 -5.43
C PHE A 38 -12.63 41.43 -3.99
N ALA A 39 -12.37 40.24 -3.43
CA ALA A 39 -11.79 40.07 -2.11
C ALA A 39 -10.40 40.73 -2.00
N GLN A 40 -9.55 40.57 -3.02
CA GLN A 40 -8.22 41.19 -3.05
C GLN A 40 -8.31 42.72 -3.01
N ARG A 41 -9.20 43.34 -3.78
CA ARG A 41 -9.41 44.80 -3.79
C ARG A 41 -9.85 45.33 -2.42
N MET A 42 -10.75 44.62 -1.75
CA MET A 42 -11.17 44.96 -0.39
C MET A 42 -10.00 44.84 0.60
N ASN A 43 -9.33 43.69 0.61
CA ASN A 43 -8.21 43.42 1.52
C ASN A 43 -7.02 44.35 1.32
N ALA A 44 -6.77 44.82 0.09
CA ALA A 44 -5.70 45.78 -0.19
C ALA A 44 -5.99 47.19 0.36
N ALA A 45 -7.26 47.53 0.58
CA ALA A 45 -7.67 48.84 1.11
C ALA A 45 -8.01 48.81 2.61
N ARG A 46 -8.20 47.62 3.21
CA ARG A 46 -8.41 47.42 4.67
C ARG A 46 -7.07 47.40 5.42
N ASP A 47 -7.07 47.83 6.70
CA ASP A 47 -5.88 47.80 7.56
C ASP A 47 -5.73 46.42 8.25
N LEU A 48 -5.41 45.41 7.44
CA LEU A 48 -5.27 44.02 7.91
C LEU A 48 -4.05 43.79 8.80
N LEU A 49 -3.10 44.74 8.85
CA LEU A 49 -1.94 44.67 9.74
C LEU A 49 -2.35 44.87 11.20
N ARG A 50 -3.35 45.71 11.46
CA ARG A 50 -3.88 45.97 12.81
C ARG A 50 -5.13 45.16 13.11
N HIS A 51 -5.90 44.84 12.07
CA HIS A 51 -7.19 44.15 12.16
C HIS A 51 -7.25 42.94 11.20
N PRO A 52 -6.43 41.89 11.43
CA PRO A 52 -6.43 40.71 10.57
C PRO A 52 -7.77 39.98 10.52
N GLU A 53 -8.61 40.12 11.56
CA GLU A 53 -9.97 39.60 11.61
C GLU A 53 -10.91 40.23 10.56
N GLN A 54 -10.54 41.36 9.96
CA GLN A 54 -11.29 42.02 8.90
C GLN A 54 -10.94 41.47 7.51
N ALA A 55 -10.07 40.47 7.40
CA ALA A 55 -9.72 39.87 6.13
C ALA A 55 -10.94 39.18 5.51
N VAL A 56 -11.21 39.52 4.25
CA VAL A 56 -12.28 38.94 3.44
C VAL A 56 -11.76 37.73 2.69
N ARG A 57 -12.52 36.65 2.70
CA ARG A 57 -12.27 35.47 1.86
C ARG A 57 -13.00 35.57 0.54
N ALA A 58 -12.38 35.01 -0.50
CA ALA A 58 -13.01 34.96 -1.81
C ALA A 58 -14.21 34.01 -1.82
N SER A 59 -14.14 32.92 -1.05
CA SER A 59 -15.25 31.98 -0.88
C SER A 59 -16.48 32.64 -0.28
N ASP A 60 -16.30 33.53 0.69
CA ASP A 60 -17.40 34.22 1.37
C ASP A 60 -18.12 35.17 0.41
N ILE A 61 -17.36 35.93 -0.39
CA ILE A 61 -17.91 36.80 -1.44
C ILE A 61 -18.73 36.01 -2.47
N ASN A 62 -18.20 34.87 -2.93
CA ASN A 62 -18.91 33.99 -3.86
C ASN A 62 -20.19 33.42 -3.22
N ALA A 63 -20.13 33.00 -1.95
CA ALA A 63 -21.27 32.45 -1.24
C ALA A 63 -22.41 33.46 -1.07
N MET A 64 -22.10 34.72 -0.71
CA MET A 64 -23.11 35.78 -0.63
C MET A 64 -23.78 36.01 -1.98
N GLY A 65 -23.00 36.04 -3.07
CA GLY A 65 -23.53 36.15 -4.42
C GLY A 65 -24.44 34.99 -4.82
N LEU A 66 -24.05 33.75 -4.49
CA LEU A 66 -24.88 32.56 -4.75
C LEU A 66 -26.18 32.58 -3.94
N ILE A 67 -26.15 33.02 -2.68
CA ILE A 67 -27.35 33.16 -1.85
C ILE A 67 -28.30 34.15 -2.52
N ASP A 68 -27.82 35.33 -2.87
CA ASP A 68 -28.60 36.38 -3.52
C ASP A 68 -29.23 35.90 -4.85
N GLU A 69 -28.43 35.27 -5.72
CA GLU A 69 -28.92 34.72 -6.99
C GLU A 69 -30.01 33.64 -6.78
N VAL A 70 -29.86 32.81 -5.76
CA VAL A 70 -30.85 31.80 -5.39
C VAL A 70 -32.13 32.46 -4.89
N LEU A 71 -32.04 33.49 -4.05
CA LEU A 71 -33.21 34.23 -3.54
C LEU A 71 -33.99 34.88 -4.69
N HIS A 72 -33.31 35.50 -5.65
CA HIS A 72 -33.93 35.98 -6.88
C HIS A 72 -34.55 34.87 -7.73
N ALA A 73 -33.89 33.71 -7.84
CA ALA A 73 -34.44 32.57 -8.55
C ALA A 73 -35.74 32.08 -7.89
N MET A 74 -35.83 32.12 -6.55
CA MET A 74 -37.05 31.79 -5.82
C MET A 74 -38.18 32.79 -6.08
N VAL A 75 -37.90 34.10 -6.12
CA VAL A 75 -38.90 35.12 -6.50
C VAL A 75 -39.35 34.95 -7.95
N ALA A 76 -38.42 34.68 -8.87
CA ALA A 76 -38.73 34.42 -10.27
C ALA A 76 -39.58 33.16 -10.45
N HIS A 77 -39.27 32.08 -9.74
CA HIS A 77 -40.06 30.85 -9.74
C HIS A 77 -41.47 31.09 -9.20
N TYR A 78 -41.60 31.84 -8.09
CA TYR A 78 -42.91 32.21 -7.54
C TYR A 78 -43.74 33.05 -8.51
N ARG A 79 -43.11 34.00 -9.23
CA ARG A 79 -43.79 34.75 -10.29
C ARG A 79 -44.32 33.85 -11.40
N GLN A 80 -43.53 32.88 -11.82
CA GLN A 80 -43.88 31.99 -12.93
C GLN A 80 -45.00 31.01 -12.57
N GLU A 81 -44.95 30.42 -11.38
CA GLU A 81 -45.85 29.34 -10.98
C GLU A 81 -47.08 29.81 -10.19
N VAL A 82 -46.97 30.93 -9.45
CA VAL A 82 -47.99 31.35 -8.47
C VAL A 82 -48.64 32.68 -8.83
N ASN A 83 -47.85 33.75 -9.04
CA ASN A 83 -48.39 35.09 -9.29
C ASN A 83 -47.54 35.89 -10.31
N PRO A 84 -47.90 35.91 -11.60
CA PRO A 84 -47.16 36.63 -12.64
C PRO A 84 -47.08 38.15 -12.43
N ASP A 85 -48.10 38.74 -11.78
CA ASP A 85 -48.20 40.19 -11.57
C ASP A 85 -47.64 40.62 -10.19
N LEU A 86 -46.86 39.76 -9.52
CA LEU A 86 -46.41 39.94 -8.13
C LEU A 86 -45.81 41.33 -7.86
N ASN A 87 -44.78 41.72 -8.62
CA ASN A 87 -44.06 42.96 -8.38
C ASN A 87 -44.93 44.19 -8.67
N GLN A 88 -45.78 44.13 -9.70
CA GLN A 88 -46.71 45.20 -10.04
C GLN A 88 -47.78 45.37 -8.95
N GLN A 89 -48.32 44.27 -8.43
CA GLN A 89 -49.28 44.28 -7.32
C GLN A 89 -48.65 44.81 -6.03
N ALA A 90 -47.41 44.41 -5.73
CA ALA A 90 -46.65 44.91 -4.58
C ALA A 90 -46.39 46.42 -4.67
N LEU A 91 -45.98 46.92 -5.85
CA LEU A 91 -45.77 48.34 -6.10
C LEU A 91 -47.09 49.14 -5.95
N THR A 92 -48.18 48.60 -6.48
CA THR A 92 -49.52 49.20 -6.36
C THR A 92 -50.00 49.26 -4.91
N TRP A 93 -49.77 48.17 -4.16
CA TRP A 93 -50.09 48.09 -2.73
C TRP A 93 -49.34 49.14 -1.91
N LEU A 94 -48.03 49.27 -2.11
CA LEU A 94 -47.22 50.30 -1.46
C LEU A 94 -47.69 51.71 -1.81
N GLY A 95 -48.03 51.96 -3.08
CA GLY A 95 -48.59 53.23 -3.54
C GLY A 95 -49.90 53.60 -2.85
N GLN A 96 -50.73 52.61 -2.48
CA GLN A 96 -51.99 52.81 -1.75
C GLN A 96 -51.76 53.06 -0.24
N GLN A 97 -50.81 52.36 0.38
CA GLN A 97 -50.56 52.47 1.82
C GLN A 97 -49.71 53.70 2.20
N LEU A 98 -48.66 53.99 1.44
CA LEU A 98 -47.64 55.01 1.75
C LEU A 98 -47.68 56.22 0.80
N GLY A 99 -48.43 56.13 -0.29
CA GLY A 99 -48.48 57.14 -1.35
C GLY A 99 -47.47 56.89 -2.47
N ALA A 100 -47.94 56.99 -3.72
CA ALA A 100 -47.13 56.70 -4.92
C ALA A 100 -45.84 57.54 -5.01
N ASN A 101 -45.90 58.84 -4.66
CA ASN A 101 -44.73 59.71 -4.69
C ASN A 101 -43.67 59.31 -3.65
N SER A 102 -44.10 58.90 -2.46
CA SER A 102 -43.20 58.50 -1.37
C SER A 102 -42.48 57.19 -1.71
N THR A 103 -43.22 56.24 -2.27
CA THR A 103 -42.68 54.96 -2.76
C THR A 103 -41.68 55.19 -3.90
N ALA A 104 -42.04 56.01 -4.90
CA ALA A 104 -41.15 56.32 -6.02
C ALA A 104 -39.89 57.08 -5.60
N GLN A 105 -39.97 57.99 -4.61
CA GLN A 105 -38.80 58.68 -4.06
C GLN A 105 -37.84 57.71 -3.36
N THR A 106 -38.37 56.73 -2.61
CA THR A 106 -37.55 55.74 -1.93
C THR A 106 -36.82 54.84 -2.93
N LEU A 107 -37.55 54.31 -3.93
CA LEU A 107 -36.95 53.49 -4.98
C LEU A 107 -35.92 54.27 -5.82
N ARG A 108 -36.16 55.57 -6.05
CA ARG A 108 -35.19 56.45 -6.71
C ARG A 108 -33.93 56.63 -5.87
N LEU A 109 -34.05 56.88 -4.57
CA LEU A 109 -32.89 57.02 -3.68
C LEU A 109 -32.10 55.71 -3.61
N PHE A 110 -32.79 54.56 -3.52
CA PHE A 110 -32.15 53.26 -3.61
C PHE A 110 -31.34 53.14 -4.90
N ALA A 111 -31.93 53.45 -6.06
CA ALA A 111 -31.23 53.37 -7.34
C ALA A 111 -30.15 54.46 -7.54
N GLU A 112 -30.04 55.45 -6.65
CA GLU A 112 -28.95 56.43 -6.61
C GLU A 112 -27.76 55.89 -5.80
N LEU A 113 -28.05 55.29 -4.64
CA LEU A 113 -27.10 54.66 -3.70
C LEU A 113 -26.56 53.33 -4.23
N PHE A 114 -27.40 52.54 -4.89
CA PHE A 114 -27.11 51.26 -5.54
C PHE A 114 -27.36 51.37 -7.05
N PRO A 115 -26.56 52.19 -7.76
CA PRO A 115 -26.85 52.52 -9.13
C PRO A 115 -26.70 51.33 -10.08
N PRO A 116 -27.64 51.14 -11.01
CA PRO A 116 -27.49 50.23 -12.13
C PRO A 116 -26.19 50.47 -12.88
N ALA A 117 -25.55 49.44 -13.43
CA ALA A 117 -24.22 49.61 -14.03
C ALA A 117 -24.21 50.65 -15.15
N ALA A 118 -25.28 50.70 -15.97
CA ALA A 118 -25.45 51.71 -17.01
C ALA A 118 -25.56 53.13 -16.44
N VAL A 119 -26.23 53.31 -15.31
CA VAL A 119 -26.36 54.60 -14.60
C VAL A 119 -25.05 54.99 -13.94
N TYR A 120 -24.36 54.04 -13.30
CA TYR A 120 -23.08 54.28 -12.64
C TYR A 120 -21.97 54.66 -13.63
N ARG A 121 -21.94 54.04 -14.83
CA ARG A 121 -21.02 54.41 -15.92
C ARG A 121 -21.35 55.74 -16.58
N GLY A 122 -22.56 56.27 -16.37
CA GLY A 122 -23.07 57.46 -17.03
C GLY A 122 -23.53 57.22 -18.48
N ASP A 123 -23.83 55.98 -18.85
CA ASP A 123 -24.35 55.61 -20.18
C ASP A 123 -25.79 56.12 -20.37
N ILE A 124 -26.57 56.14 -19.28
CA ILE A 124 -27.95 56.59 -19.21
C ILE A 124 -28.16 57.33 -17.88
N ASP A 125 -28.98 58.38 -17.86
CA ASP A 125 -29.35 59.02 -16.60
C ASP A 125 -30.38 58.20 -15.82
N LEU A 126 -30.43 58.39 -14.50
CA LEU A 126 -31.26 57.59 -13.60
C LEU A 126 -32.76 57.71 -13.90
N ASP A 127 -33.24 58.89 -14.33
CA ASP A 127 -34.66 59.11 -14.63
C ASP A 127 -35.07 58.37 -15.89
N THR A 128 -34.24 58.44 -16.93
CA THR A 128 -34.46 57.68 -18.17
C THR A 128 -34.36 56.18 -17.91
N TYR A 129 -33.46 55.74 -17.03
CA TYR A 129 -33.43 54.34 -16.61
C TYR A 129 -34.73 53.94 -15.91
N LEU A 130 -35.15 54.60 -14.85
CA LEU A 130 -36.34 54.19 -14.08
C LEU A 130 -37.64 54.16 -14.90
N ALA A 131 -37.74 54.99 -15.95
CA ALA A 131 -38.88 54.98 -16.88
C ALA A 131 -38.86 53.83 -17.91
N GLY A 132 -37.77 53.07 -17.98
CA GLY A 132 -37.59 51.96 -18.92
C GLY A 132 -38.15 50.63 -18.45
N GLU A 133 -37.93 49.61 -19.28
CA GLU A 133 -38.26 48.21 -19.02
C GLU A 133 -37.14 47.29 -19.52
N THR A 134 -36.94 46.17 -18.85
CA THR A 134 -36.01 45.11 -19.27
C THR A 134 -36.70 43.76 -19.11
N ALA A 135 -36.60 42.92 -20.15
CA ALA A 135 -37.18 41.56 -20.16
C ALA A 135 -38.69 41.50 -19.80
N GLY A 136 -39.43 42.57 -20.10
CA GLY A 136 -40.88 42.67 -19.82
C GLY A 136 -41.24 43.14 -18.40
N LEU A 137 -40.26 43.51 -17.58
CA LEU A 137 -40.46 44.11 -16.25
C LEU A 137 -40.10 45.59 -16.27
N HIS A 138 -40.94 46.44 -15.67
CA HIS A 138 -40.62 47.84 -15.48
C HIS A 138 -39.45 48.01 -14.50
N HIS A 139 -38.56 48.96 -14.74
CA HIS A 139 -37.40 49.13 -13.85
C HIS A 139 -37.77 49.51 -12.41
N PHE A 140 -38.95 50.11 -12.17
CA PHE A 140 -39.49 50.28 -10.81
C PHE A 140 -39.84 48.96 -10.11
N GLU A 141 -40.33 47.97 -10.85
CA GLU A 141 -40.66 46.64 -10.31
C GLU A 141 -39.39 45.83 -9.99
N ILE A 142 -38.36 46.00 -10.81
CA ILE A 142 -37.02 45.45 -10.56
C ILE A 142 -36.45 46.11 -9.30
N THR A 143 -36.40 47.45 -9.26
CA THR A 143 -35.86 48.21 -8.12
C THR A 143 -36.55 47.86 -6.80
N LEU A 144 -37.86 47.56 -6.83
CA LEU A 144 -38.60 47.10 -5.66
C LEU A 144 -38.12 45.73 -5.14
N GLU A 145 -37.90 44.77 -6.04
CA GLU A 145 -37.33 43.46 -5.70
C GLU A 145 -35.92 43.60 -5.12
N GLU A 146 -35.09 44.45 -5.74
CA GLU A 146 -33.74 44.73 -5.28
C GLU A 146 -33.71 45.40 -3.88
N THR A 147 -34.69 46.27 -3.61
CA THR A 147 -34.87 46.90 -2.29
C THR A 147 -35.18 45.86 -1.21
N LEU A 148 -35.92 44.80 -1.56
CA LEU A 148 -36.18 43.66 -0.67
C LEU A 148 -34.92 42.81 -0.46
N MET A 149 -34.13 42.55 -1.50
CA MET A 149 -32.87 41.81 -1.36
C MET A 149 -31.84 42.54 -0.51
N LEU A 150 -31.77 43.87 -0.64
CA LEU A 150 -30.95 44.72 0.24
C LEU A 150 -31.34 44.53 1.71
N TRP A 151 -32.64 44.54 2.00
CA TRP A 151 -33.12 44.32 3.36
C TRP A 151 -32.75 42.93 3.89
N LEU A 152 -32.92 41.88 3.07
CA LEU A 152 -32.54 40.50 3.44
C LEU A 152 -31.03 40.37 3.68
N ALA A 153 -30.20 41.09 2.94
CA ALA A 153 -28.75 41.14 3.13
C ALA A 153 -28.37 41.80 4.47
N ASN A 154 -29.00 42.92 4.84
CA ASN A 154 -28.79 43.58 6.13
C ASN A 154 -29.34 42.79 7.32
N GLU A 155 -30.40 41.99 7.12
CA GLU A 155 -30.93 41.09 8.16
C GLU A 155 -30.01 39.88 8.43
N ASN A 156 -29.10 39.54 7.51
CA ASN A 156 -28.29 38.33 7.57
C ASN A 156 -27.03 38.50 8.45
N PRO A 157 -26.93 37.86 9.62
CA PRO A 157 -25.79 38.05 10.51
C PRO A 157 -24.45 37.60 9.88
N ALA A 158 -24.46 36.57 9.02
CA ALA A 158 -23.28 36.11 8.31
C ALA A 158 -22.71 37.15 7.33
N PHE A 159 -23.52 38.14 6.93
CA PHE A 159 -23.11 39.21 6.02
C PHE A 159 -22.46 40.39 6.77
N THR A 160 -22.53 40.44 8.11
CA THR A 160 -21.98 41.54 8.94
C THR A 160 -20.56 42.01 8.55
N PRO A 161 -19.59 41.13 8.23
CA PRO A 161 -18.23 41.56 7.81
C PRO A 161 -18.18 42.39 6.51
N PHE A 162 -19.30 42.46 5.80
CA PHE A 162 -19.46 43.04 4.46
C PHE A 162 -20.46 44.20 4.42
N LEU A 163 -20.97 44.68 5.57
CA LEU A 163 -21.99 45.75 5.65
C LEU A 163 -21.69 46.97 4.78
N GLU A 164 -20.42 47.35 4.63
CA GLU A 164 -20.00 48.45 3.76
C GLU A 164 -20.41 48.30 2.29
N LEU A 165 -20.73 47.08 1.83
CA LEU A 165 -21.21 46.81 0.48
C LEU A 165 -22.71 47.09 0.33
N PHE A 166 -23.50 47.03 1.40
CA PHE A 166 -24.96 47.08 1.35
C PHE A 166 -25.61 47.87 2.50
N ALA A 167 -24.88 48.80 3.12
CA ALA A 167 -25.41 49.67 4.16
C ALA A 167 -26.61 50.49 3.65
N ASP A 168 -27.67 50.54 4.44
CA ASP A 168 -28.96 51.18 4.14
C ASP A 168 -29.30 52.36 5.07
N ASP A 169 -28.34 52.81 5.90
CA ASP A 169 -28.50 53.93 6.84
C ASP A 169 -29.13 55.19 6.20
N ASP A 170 -28.72 55.53 4.97
CA ASP A 170 -29.23 56.68 4.23
C ASP A 170 -30.70 56.48 3.79
N LEU A 171 -31.10 55.25 3.48
CA LEU A 171 -32.50 54.93 3.15
C LEU A 171 -33.37 55.05 4.41
N GLU A 172 -32.91 54.50 5.54
CA GLU A 172 -33.62 54.58 6.83
C GLU A 172 -33.82 56.02 7.30
N GLN A 173 -32.78 56.86 7.17
CA GLN A 173 -32.81 58.23 7.69
C GLN A 173 -33.63 59.20 6.82
N HIS A 174 -33.68 58.98 5.50
CA HIS A 174 -34.22 59.96 4.56
C HIS A 174 -35.54 59.54 3.88
N THR A 175 -35.98 58.29 4.04
CA THR A 175 -37.17 57.76 3.35
C THR A 175 -37.99 56.83 4.26
N PRO A 176 -39.26 56.52 3.94
CA PRO A 176 -40.06 55.53 4.69
C PRO A 176 -39.65 54.07 4.37
N TYR A 177 -38.34 53.78 4.25
CA TYR A 177 -37.81 52.47 3.88
C TYR A 177 -38.28 51.34 4.82
N GLU A 178 -38.18 51.51 6.14
CA GLU A 178 -38.68 50.51 7.11
C GLU A 178 -40.18 50.24 6.97
N GLN A 179 -40.97 51.27 6.66
CA GLN A 179 -42.41 51.14 6.46
C GLN A 179 -42.71 50.40 5.16
N ILE A 180 -41.93 50.64 4.10
CA ILE A 180 -42.03 49.89 2.84
C ILE A 180 -41.82 48.40 3.11
N ILE A 181 -40.76 48.03 3.85
CA ILE A 181 -40.49 46.62 4.18
C ILE A 181 -41.63 46.02 5.02
N ALA A 182 -42.09 46.71 6.07
CA ALA A 182 -43.21 46.23 6.90
C ALA A 182 -44.49 46.00 6.09
N HIS A 183 -44.80 46.89 5.13
CA HIS A 183 -45.95 46.74 4.25
C HIS A 183 -45.76 45.67 3.16
N LEU A 184 -44.53 45.43 2.69
CA LEU A 184 -44.19 44.30 1.82
C LEU A 184 -44.36 42.97 2.54
N THR A 185 -43.90 42.85 3.78
CA THR A 185 -44.12 41.64 4.61
C THR A 185 -45.61 41.35 4.75
N ALA A 186 -46.43 42.36 5.08
CA ALA A 186 -47.89 42.21 5.16
C ALA A 186 -48.54 41.84 3.82
N PHE A 187 -48.02 42.37 2.70
CA PHE A 187 -48.46 42.00 1.36
C PHE A 187 -48.19 40.52 1.08
N PHE A 188 -46.97 40.04 1.30
CA PHE A 188 -46.59 38.64 1.04
C PHE A 188 -47.34 37.64 1.93
N GLN A 189 -47.66 38.01 3.18
CA GLN A 189 -48.52 37.18 4.06
C GLN A 189 -49.94 37.00 3.52
N GLY A 190 -50.42 37.95 2.71
CA GLY A 190 -51.73 37.88 2.06
C GLY A 190 -51.75 37.17 0.71
N GLN A 191 -50.58 36.76 0.19
CA GLN A 191 -50.45 36.03 -1.08
C GLN A 191 -50.61 34.51 -0.86
N PRO A 192 -50.93 33.73 -1.91
CA PRO A 192 -50.88 32.27 -1.84
C PRO A 192 -49.51 31.78 -1.35
N GLY A 193 -49.47 30.67 -0.62
CA GLY A 193 -48.22 30.12 -0.07
C GLY A 193 -47.14 29.94 -1.14
N GLY A 194 -45.88 29.89 -0.69
CA GLY A 194 -44.72 29.60 -1.55
C GLY A 194 -44.79 28.22 -2.21
N ALA A 195 -43.71 27.83 -2.90
CA ALA A 195 -43.61 26.54 -3.59
C ALA A 195 -43.81 25.29 -2.68
N GLU A 196 -43.83 25.44 -1.34
CA GLU A 196 -44.15 24.41 -0.37
C GLU A 196 -45.30 24.88 0.55
N GLU A 197 -46.32 24.05 0.75
CA GLU A 197 -47.70 24.39 1.16
C GLU A 197 -47.95 25.00 2.58
N SER A 198 -47.03 25.77 3.19
CA SER A 198 -47.35 26.43 4.48
C SER A 198 -46.79 27.83 4.77
N ASP A 199 -45.78 28.32 4.04
CA ASP A 199 -45.07 29.56 4.40
C ASP A 199 -45.24 30.66 3.31
N SER A 200 -45.20 31.94 3.70
CA SER A 200 -45.22 33.05 2.74
C SER A 200 -43.90 33.12 1.95
N LEU A 201 -43.90 33.71 0.75
CA LEU A 201 -42.66 33.91 -0.02
C LEU A 201 -41.59 34.64 0.81
N PHE A 202 -42.01 35.61 1.63
CA PHE A 202 -41.12 36.37 2.51
C PHE A 202 -40.45 35.49 3.58
N ASP A 203 -41.21 34.58 4.21
CA ASP A 203 -40.66 33.64 5.19
C ASP A 203 -39.72 32.63 4.54
N LEU A 204 -40.04 32.20 3.32
CA LEU A 204 -39.20 31.30 2.53
C LEU A 204 -37.84 31.95 2.24
N LEU A 205 -37.80 33.21 1.81
CA LEU A 205 -36.55 33.92 1.51
C LEU A 205 -35.66 34.10 2.75
N ARG A 206 -36.23 34.15 3.96
CA ARG A 206 -35.49 34.21 5.23
C ARG A 206 -35.02 32.84 5.73
N GLY A 207 -35.50 31.75 5.13
CA GLY A 207 -35.20 30.38 5.54
C GLY A 207 -33.71 30.06 5.72
N PRO A 208 -32.83 30.38 4.75
CA PRO A 208 -31.39 30.13 4.89
C PRO A 208 -30.79 30.86 6.10
N THR A 209 -31.05 32.16 6.23
CA THR A 209 -30.58 33.00 7.34
C THR A 209 -31.06 32.48 8.69
N LEU A 210 -32.32 32.04 8.80
CA LEU A 210 -32.87 31.50 10.05
C LEU A 210 -32.29 30.13 10.41
N ALA A 211 -31.96 29.30 9.41
CA ALA A 211 -31.38 27.98 9.63
C ALA A 211 -29.91 28.04 10.05
N ALA A 212 -29.13 28.97 9.48
CA ALA A 212 -27.70 29.11 9.73
C ALA A 212 -27.29 30.60 9.79
N PRO A 213 -27.63 31.32 10.87
CA PRO A 213 -27.48 32.78 10.94
C PRO A 213 -26.04 33.27 10.81
N ASP A 214 -25.09 32.52 11.37
CA ASP A 214 -23.67 32.91 11.43
C ASP A 214 -22.77 32.15 10.45
N SER A 215 -23.34 31.42 9.47
CA SER A 215 -22.56 30.55 8.58
C SER A 215 -23.06 30.56 7.13
N LEU A 216 -22.28 31.20 6.25
CA LEU A 216 -22.53 31.18 4.79
C LEU A 216 -22.56 29.75 4.23
N ALA A 217 -21.65 28.89 4.68
CA ALA A 217 -21.65 27.48 4.30
C ALA A 217 -22.93 26.77 4.74
N GLY A 218 -23.39 27.00 5.98
CA GLY A 218 -24.64 26.43 6.48
C GLY A 218 -25.88 26.93 5.72
N GLN A 219 -25.87 28.17 5.25
CA GLN A 219 -26.94 28.73 4.41
C GLN A 219 -26.96 28.06 3.03
N LEU A 220 -25.81 27.88 2.40
CA LEU A 220 -25.71 27.15 1.12
C LEU A 220 -26.07 25.65 1.27
N GLU A 221 -25.72 25.00 2.38
CA GLU A 221 -26.15 23.64 2.69
C GLU A 221 -27.67 23.55 2.84
N PHE A 222 -28.30 24.50 3.54
CA PHE A 222 -29.76 24.59 3.64
C PHE A 222 -30.40 24.74 2.26
N ILE A 223 -29.88 25.65 1.43
CA ILE A 223 -30.35 25.89 0.06
C ILE A 223 -30.25 24.61 -0.78
N SER A 224 -29.10 23.95 -0.77
CA SER A 224 -28.87 22.70 -1.50
C SER A 224 -29.86 21.61 -1.08
N ASN A 225 -30.01 21.39 0.24
CA ASN A 225 -30.85 20.33 0.78
C ASN A 225 -32.35 20.60 0.61
N ARG A 226 -32.80 21.85 0.77
CA ARG A 226 -34.22 22.22 0.75
C ARG A 226 -34.70 22.56 -0.65
N TRP A 227 -33.93 23.34 -1.41
CA TRP A 227 -34.34 23.89 -2.71
C TRP A 227 -33.66 23.22 -3.90
N GLY A 228 -32.75 22.26 -3.69
CA GLY A 228 -31.96 21.66 -4.78
C GLY A 228 -32.79 21.14 -5.97
N HIS A 229 -34.01 20.64 -5.73
CA HIS A 229 -34.92 20.18 -6.78
C HIS A 229 -35.52 21.32 -7.65
N LEU A 230 -35.57 22.55 -7.14
CA LEU A 230 -36.06 23.75 -7.82
C LEU A 230 -34.95 24.50 -8.58
N LEU A 231 -33.68 24.29 -8.19
CA LEU A 231 -32.55 25.08 -8.68
C LEU A 231 -31.99 24.63 -10.04
N GLY A 232 -32.31 23.41 -10.50
CA GLY A 232 -31.78 22.88 -11.76
C GLY A 232 -30.25 22.98 -11.81
N ASN A 233 -29.70 23.62 -12.85
CA ASN A 233 -28.24 23.79 -13.02
C ASN A 233 -27.59 24.62 -11.91
N LYS A 234 -28.33 25.50 -11.21
CA LYS A 234 -27.79 26.32 -10.11
C LYS A 234 -27.37 25.49 -8.90
N LEU A 235 -27.91 24.28 -8.73
CA LEU A 235 -27.46 23.37 -7.67
C LEU A 235 -25.97 23.05 -7.80
N LEU A 236 -25.47 22.84 -9.04
CA LEU A 236 -24.05 22.57 -9.27
C LEU A 236 -23.16 23.78 -8.98
N GLU A 237 -23.69 25.00 -9.06
CA GLU A 237 -22.99 26.23 -8.67
C GLU A 237 -22.92 26.35 -7.14
N VAL A 238 -24.03 26.09 -6.44
CA VAL A 238 -24.08 26.05 -4.97
C VAL A 238 -23.11 25.02 -4.40
N LEU A 239 -23.09 23.81 -4.96
CA LEU A 239 -22.18 22.75 -4.53
C LEU A 239 -20.71 23.12 -4.76
N ARG A 240 -20.37 23.77 -5.89
CA ARG A 240 -19.01 24.28 -6.12
C ARG A 240 -18.64 25.43 -5.18
N GLY A 241 -19.60 26.28 -4.80
CA GLY A 241 -19.41 27.32 -3.79
C GLY A 241 -19.09 26.73 -2.41
N LEU A 242 -19.80 25.66 -2.01
CA LEU A 242 -19.50 24.91 -0.79
C LEU A 242 -18.09 24.30 -0.83
N ASP A 243 -17.71 23.70 -1.97
CA ASP A 243 -16.36 23.14 -2.15
C ASP A 243 -15.28 24.23 -2.05
N PHE A 244 -15.55 25.44 -2.57
CA PHE A 244 -14.62 26.56 -2.50
C PHE A 244 -14.41 27.06 -1.05
N ILE A 245 -15.48 27.14 -0.25
CA ILE A 245 -15.37 27.43 1.19
C ILE A 245 -14.58 26.33 1.89
N ALA A 246 -14.86 25.06 1.59
CA ALA A 246 -14.17 23.94 2.21
C ALA A 246 -12.66 23.92 1.87
N GLU A 247 -12.30 24.32 0.64
CA GLU A 247 -10.90 24.45 0.21
C GLU A 247 -10.17 25.58 0.98
N GLU A 248 -10.76 26.78 1.06
CA GLU A 248 -10.15 27.95 1.72
C GLU A 248 -10.08 27.82 3.25
N THR A 249 -10.94 26.98 3.84
CA THR A 249 -10.98 26.70 5.29
C THR A 249 -10.20 25.45 5.71
N LYS A 250 -9.65 24.68 4.76
CA LYS A 250 -8.98 23.41 5.03
C LYS A 250 -7.73 23.63 5.90
N PRO A 251 -7.63 22.99 7.08
CA PRO A 251 -6.43 23.11 7.91
C PRO A 251 -5.24 22.39 7.26
N VAL A 252 -4.12 23.11 7.12
CA VAL A 252 -2.87 22.58 6.55
C VAL A 252 -2.12 21.81 7.65
N PHE A 253 -2.20 20.49 7.61
CA PHE A 253 -1.37 19.62 8.47
C PHE A 253 -0.22 19.01 7.66
N ALA A 254 1.01 19.16 8.17
CA ALA A 254 2.19 18.52 7.60
C ALA A 254 2.39 17.13 8.20
N GLY A 255 2.37 16.09 7.38
CA GLY A 255 2.79 14.73 7.76
C GLY A 255 2.19 13.63 6.87
N PRO A 256 2.90 12.49 6.67
CA PRO A 256 2.32 11.33 6.02
C PRO A 256 1.20 10.75 6.88
N GLY A 257 0.03 10.50 6.27
CA GLY A 257 -1.10 9.86 6.95
C GLY A 257 -0.80 8.41 7.35
N PRO A 258 -1.55 7.84 8.31
CA PRO A 258 -1.36 6.46 8.75
C PRO A 258 -1.59 5.47 7.60
N VAL A 259 -0.76 4.41 7.53
CA VAL A 259 -0.94 3.29 6.59
C VAL A 259 -2.25 2.57 6.91
N GLN A 260 -3.17 2.55 5.95
CA GLN A 260 -4.45 1.83 6.09
C GLN A 260 -4.34 0.42 5.51
N ILE A 261 -5.11 -0.52 6.08
CA ILE A 261 -5.18 -1.90 5.59
C ILE A 261 -6.21 -1.95 4.45
N SER A 262 -5.86 -2.57 3.32
CA SER A 262 -6.74 -2.65 2.15
C SER A 262 -8.03 -3.37 2.50
N ARG A 263 -9.18 -2.74 2.21
CA ARG A 263 -10.51 -3.35 2.35
C ARG A 263 -10.93 -3.90 0.99
N PHE A 264 -11.21 -5.21 0.92
CA PHE A 264 -11.56 -5.88 -0.33
C PHE A 264 -13.05 -5.76 -0.71
N ASP A 265 -13.89 -5.20 0.18
CA ASP A 265 -15.34 -5.08 -0.02
C ASP A 265 -15.68 -4.28 -1.29
N ASP A 266 -14.95 -3.19 -1.55
CA ASP A 266 -15.16 -2.35 -2.73
C ASP A 266 -14.66 -3.02 -4.03
N LEU A 267 -13.67 -3.93 -3.94
CA LEU A 267 -13.14 -4.65 -5.10
C LEU A 267 -14.06 -5.77 -5.58
N ALA A 268 -14.92 -6.30 -4.72
CA ALA A 268 -15.81 -7.41 -5.08
C ALA A 268 -16.79 -7.04 -6.21
N ALA A 269 -17.15 -5.76 -6.33
CA ALA A 269 -18.02 -5.24 -7.38
C ALA A 269 -17.29 -5.01 -8.72
N GLU A 270 -15.97 -4.93 -8.72
CA GLU A 270 -15.15 -4.66 -9.91
C GLU A 270 -14.86 -5.96 -10.69
N PRO A 271 -14.73 -5.90 -12.03
CA PRO A 271 -14.45 -7.07 -12.83
C PRO A 271 -13.02 -7.61 -12.59
N GLU A 272 -12.87 -8.92 -12.74
CA GLU A 272 -11.59 -9.63 -12.75
C GLU A 272 -11.03 -9.71 -14.18
N GLN A 273 -9.88 -9.08 -14.42
CA GLN A 273 -9.27 -8.91 -15.74
C GLN A 273 -7.73 -8.94 -15.68
N TYR A 274 -7.17 -9.94 -15.01
CA TYR A 274 -5.73 -10.15 -14.92
C TYR A 274 -5.04 -10.25 -16.29
N SER A 275 -3.86 -9.65 -16.39
CA SER A 275 -2.95 -9.93 -17.52
C SER A 275 -2.30 -11.30 -17.36
N ALA A 276 -2.08 -11.97 -18.49
CA ALA A 276 -1.36 -13.24 -18.52
C ALA A 276 0.12 -13.01 -18.20
N ASP A 277 0.66 -13.77 -17.24
CA ASP A 277 2.09 -13.75 -16.95
C ASP A 277 2.84 -14.65 -17.94
N LEU A 278 3.98 -14.17 -18.45
CA LEU A 278 4.96 -15.02 -19.11
C LEU A 278 5.79 -15.79 -18.07
N ASP A 279 6.36 -16.93 -18.47
CA ASP A 279 7.10 -17.86 -17.60
C ASP A 279 8.18 -17.21 -16.73
N TRP A 280 8.79 -16.12 -17.21
CA TRP A 280 9.84 -15.39 -16.52
C TRP A 280 9.32 -14.37 -15.50
N MET A 281 8.10 -13.85 -15.68
CA MET A 281 7.56 -12.72 -14.88
C MET A 281 7.37 -13.07 -13.40
N PRO A 282 6.81 -14.24 -13.01
CA PRO A 282 6.73 -14.66 -11.61
C PRO A 282 8.09 -14.91 -10.96
N ARG A 283 9.11 -15.22 -11.78
CA ARG A 283 10.46 -15.60 -11.33
C ARG A 283 11.43 -14.43 -11.27
N LEU A 284 10.97 -13.22 -11.56
CA LEU A 284 11.79 -12.03 -11.60
C LEU A 284 12.32 -11.69 -10.19
N VAL A 285 13.61 -11.37 -10.11
CA VAL A 285 14.28 -10.78 -8.94
C VAL A 285 14.87 -9.45 -9.40
N LEU A 286 14.27 -8.35 -8.95
CA LEU A 286 14.56 -7.01 -9.46
C LEU A 286 15.53 -6.29 -8.52
N LEU A 287 16.57 -5.68 -9.08
CA LEU A 287 17.47 -4.78 -8.36
C LEU A 287 17.29 -3.36 -8.87
N ALA A 288 16.97 -2.42 -7.98
CA ALA A 288 16.91 -0.99 -8.27
C ALA A 288 18.27 -0.33 -8.05
N ARG A 289 18.76 0.44 -9.03
CA ARG A 289 20.00 1.22 -8.97
C ARG A 289 19.76 2.63 -9.53
N ASN A 290 20.26 3.64 -8.83
CA ASN A 290 20.41 4.98 -9.40
C ASN A 290 21.60 4.93 -10.36
N ALA A 291 21.36 5.22 -11.65
CA ALA A 291 22.36 5.01 -12.70
C ALA A 291 23.65 5.78 -12.42
N TYR A 292 23.58 7.08 -12.16
CA TYR A 292 24.76 7.94 -11.96
C TYR A 292 25.55 7.53 -10.73
N VAL A 293 24.87 7.32 -9.60
CA VAL A 293 25.51 6.88 -8.35
C VAL A 293 26.17 5.52 -8.52
N TRP A 294 25.51 4.59 -9.21
CA TRP A 294 26.05 3.26 -9.46
C TRP A 294 27.31 3.33 -10.33
N LEU A 295 27.31 4.13 -11.40
CA LEU A 295 28.50 4.34 -12.25
C LEU A 295 29.68 4.93 -11.48
N ASP A 296 29.45 5.89 -10.57
CA ASP A 296 30.47 6.43 -9.66
C ASP A 296 31.04 5.34 -8.72
N GLN A 297 30.17 4.54 -8.10
CA GLN A 297 30.58 3.47 -7.19
C GLN A 297 31.40 2.39 -7.90
N ILE A 298 30.96 1.92 -9.07
CA ILE A 298 31.73 0.92 -9.81
C ILE A 298 33.02 1.51 -10.40
N SER A 299 33.07 2.82 -10.69
CA SER A 299 34.32 3.47 -11.07
C SER A 299 35.39 3.35 -9.98
N LYS A 300 34.99 3.55 -8.72
CA LYS A 300 35.85 3.38 -7.55
C LYS A 300 36.22 1.91 -7.34
N GLN A 301 35.24 1.00 -7.42
CA GLN A 301 35.43 -0.44 -7.25
C GLN A 301 36.44 -1.04 -8.24
N TYR A 302 36.37 -0.65 -9.52
CA TYR A 302 37.23 -1.19 -10.59
C TYR A 302 38.46 -0.31 -10.86
N GLY A 303 38.64 0.80 -10.14
CA GLY A 303 39.81 1.68 -10.27
C GLY A 303 39.96 2.35 -11.64
N ARG A 304 38.85 2.56 -12.36
CA ARG A 304 38.84 3.22 -13.67
C ARG A 304 37.60 4.12 -13.82
N PRO A 305 37.67 5.27 -14.51
CA PRO A 305 36.47 6.06 -14.80
C PRO A 305 35.47 5.29 -15.65
N ILE A 306 34.20 5.25 -15.20
CA ILE A 306 33.06 4.67 -15.91
C ILE A 306 31.97 5.76 -15.93
N ALA A 307 31.76 6.36 -17.09
CA ALA A 307 30.84 7.49 -17.26
C ALA A 307 29.56 7.13 -18.04
N THR A 308 29.64 6.13 -18.92
CA THR A 308 28.53 5.72 -19.81
C THR A 308 28.13 4.26 -19.60
N LEU A 309 26.91 3.92 -20.01
CA LEU A 309 26.32 2.59 -19.74
C LEU A 309 27.07 1.43 -20.43
N ASP A 310 27.67 1.67 -21.60
CA ASP A 310 28.50 0.70 -22.32
C ASP A 310 29.83 0.39 -21.60
N GLN A 311 30.28 1.28 -20.71
CA GLN A 311 31.53 1.10 -19.97
C GLN A 311 31.40 0.22 -18.72
N VAL A 312 30.17 -0.16 -18.34
CA VAL A 312 29.90 -1.09 -17.23
C VAL A 312 30.64 -2.41 -17.48
N PRO A 313 31.56 -2.83 -16.59
CA PRO A 313 32.36 -4.03 -16.79
C PRO A 313 31.53 -5.30 -16.83
N ASP A 314 31.94 -6.26 -17.65
CA ASP A 314 31.32 -7.59 -17.71
C ASP A 314 31.37 -8.33 -16.36
N ALA A 315 32.45 -8.15 -15.59
CA ALA A 315 32.59 -8.70 -14.25
C ALA A 315 31.49 -8.20 -13.29
N GLU A 316 30.98 -6.99 -13.48
CA GLU A 316 29.89 -6.45 -12.68
C GLU A 316 28.56 -7.14 -13.04
N LEU A 317 28.31 -7.35 -14.32
CA LEU A 317 27.13 -8.09 -14.78
C LEU A 317 27.19 -9.56 -14.34
N ASP A 318 28.37 -10.17 -14.37
CA ASP A 318 28.60 -11.52 -13.86
C ASP A 318 28.32 -11.61 -12.34
N LEU A 319 28.71 -10.58 -11.59
CA LEU A 319 28.43 -10.47 -10.15
C LEU A 319 26.93 -10.39 -9.87
N LEU A 320 26.19 -9.56 -10.61
CA LEU A 320 24.73 -9.44 -10.49
C LEU A 320 24.03 -10.77 -10.76
N ALA A 321 24.41 -11.45 -11.85
CA ALA A 321 23.87 -12.77 -12.19
C ALA A 321 24.23 -13.82 -11.12
N ALA A 322 25.46 -13.80 -10.61
CA ALA A 322 25.90 -14.70 -9.55
C ALA A 322 25.09 -14.54 -8.25
N ARG A 323 24.64 -13.32 -7.94
CA ARG A 323 23.76 -12.99 -6.80
C ARG A 323 22.30 -13.42 -6.98
N GLY A 324 21.93 -13.90 -8.18
CA GLY A 324 20.57 -14.34 -8.50
C GLY A 324 19.64 -13.24 -9.01
N ILE A 325 20.19 -12.09 -9.40
CA ILE A 325 19.42 -10.99 -9.99
C ILE A 325 19.07 -11.33 -11.43
N THR A 326 17.79 -11.17 -11.80
CA THR A 326 17.28 -11.43 -13.15
C THR A 326 16.64 -10.21 -13.80
N GLY A 327 16.50 -9.11 -13.05
CA GLY A 327 16.10 -7.79 -13.55
C GLY A 327 16.95 -6.67 -12.95
N LEU A 328 17.35 -5.71 -13.77
CA LEU A 328 18.09 -4.52 -13.35
C LEU A 328 17.29 -3.27 -13.74
N TRP A 329 16.75 -2.58 -12.74
CA TRP A 329 16.08 -1.30 -12.88
C TRP A 329 17.07 -0.17 -12.67
N LEU A 330 17.28 0.61 -13.73
CA LEU A 330 18.11 1.81 -13.69
C LEU A 330 17.22 3.04 -13.62
N ILE A 331 17.38 3.80 -12.54
CA ILE A 331 16.64 5.03 -12.28
C ILE A 331 17.37 6.20 -12.91
N GLY A 332 16.60 7.04 -13.60
CA GLY A 332 17.08 8.30 -14.15
C GLY A 332 17.91 8.15 -15.43
N LEU A 333 17.48 7.23 -16.31
CA LEU A 333 18.05 6.97 -17.64
C LEU A 333 17.73 8.05 -18.68
N TRP A 334 16.60 8.73 -18.51
CA TRP A 334 16.05 9.65 -19.51
C TRP A 334 16.70 11.03 -19.46
N GLU A 335 16.65 11.76 -20.58
CA GLU A 335 17.10 13.14 -20.68
C GLU A 335 16.26 14.04 -19.77
N ARG A 336 16.94 14.77 -18.89
CA ARG A 336 16.30 15.49 -17.79
C ARG A 336 16.21 17.00 -18.05
N SER A 337 15.30 17.64 -17.33
CA SER A 337 15.04 19.07 -17.40
C SER A 337 16.22 19.93 -16.94
N THR A 338 16.64 20.86 -17.78
CA THR A 338 17.63 21.86 -17.39
C THR A 338 17.05 22.89 -16.42
N ALA A 339 15.75 23.19 -16.56
CA ALA A 339 15.03 24.07 -15.64
C ALA A 339 14.97 23.47 -14.23
N SER A 340 14.64 22.19 -14.07
CA SER A 340 14.66 21.47 -12.78
C SER A 340 16.04 21.56 -12.11
N GLN A 341 17.11 21.33 -12.87
CA GLN A 341 18.47 21.46 -12.35
C GLN A 341 18.73 22.88 -11.83
N ARG A 342 18.41 23.90 -12.63
CA ARG A 342 18.65 25.31 -12.27
C ARG A 342 17.85 25.71 -11.02
N ILE A 343 16.59 25.29 -10.92
CA ILE A 343 15.74 25.52 -9.74
C ILE A 343 16.45 24.98 -8.49
N LYS A 344 16.87 23.71 -8.49
CA LYS A 344 17.53 23.09 -7.33
C LYS A 344 18.83 23.78 -6.95
N GLN A 345 19.61 24.24 -7.93
CA GLN A 345 20.83 25.01 -7.70
C GLN A 345 20.56 26.37 -7.04
N MET A 346 19.53 27.09 -7.50
CA MET A 346 19.10 28.36 -6.90
C MET A 346 18.56 28.19 -5.47
N MET A 347 17.93 27.05 -5.19
CA MET A 347 17.42 26.68 -3.86
C MET A 347 18.50 26.15 -2.89
N GLY A 348 19.78 26.23 -3.26
CA GLY A 348 20.90 26.00 -2.34
C GLY A 348 21.66 24.68 -2.52
N ASN A 349 21.37 23.88 -3.55
CA ASN A 349 22.15 22.68 -3.87
C ASN A 349 22.92 22.84 -5.20
N PRO A 350 24.14 23.42 -5.19
CA PRO A 350 24.89 23.71 -6.42
C PRO A 350 25.35 22.46 -7.19
N GLU A 351 25.47 21.30 -6.54
CA GLU A 351 25.84 20.03 -7.18
C GLU A 351 24.63 19.21 -7.67
N ALA A 352 23.39 19.65 -7.40
CA ALA A 352 22.19 18.94 -7.80
C ALA A 352 22.12 18.77 -9.32
N VAL A 353 21.75 17.56 -9.77
CA VAL A 353 21.18 17.36 -11.11
C VAL A 353 19.66 17.49 -11.06
N ALA A 354 19.05 17.62 -12.23
CA ALA A 354 17.60 17.58 -12.39
C ALA A 354 17.01 16.33 -11.75
N SER A 355 15.77 16.45 -11.24
CA SER A 355 15.00 15.29 -10.78
C SER A 355 14.94 14.22 -11.87
N ALA A 356 15.13 12.95 -11.51
CA ALA A 356 14.95 11.82 -12.42
C ALA A 356 13.52 11.72 -12.99
N TYR A 357 12.56 12.41 -12.37
CA TYR A 357 11.15 12.44 -12.80
C TYR A 357 10.74 13.75 -13.49
N SER A 358 11.63 14.76 -13.55
CA SER A 358 11.41 15.97 -14.37
C SER A 358 12.07 15.75 -15.75
N LEU A 359 11.30 15.13 -16.65
CA LEU A 359 11.79 14.65 -17.94
C LEU A 359 11.64 15.70 -19.05
N TYR A 360 12.74 15.96 -19.76
CA TYR A 360 12.69 16.79 -20.97
C TYR A 360 12.09 16.01 -22.15
N ASP A 361 12.52 14.75 -22.32
CA ASP A 361 12.04 13.82 -23.34
C ASP A 361 12.40 12.37 -22.98
N TYR A 362 11.69 11.39 -23.55
CA TYR A 362 11.94 9.95 -23.36
C TYR A 362 13.07 9.43 -24.28
N GLN A 363 14.22 10.10 -24.22
CA GLN A 363 15.46 9.69 -24.88
C GLN A 363 16.50 9.36 -23.80
N ILE A 364 17.32 8.34 -24.03
CA ILE A 364 18.40 8.01 -23.10
C ILE A 364 19.37 9.19 -23.02
N ALA A 365 19.71 9.60 -21.80
CA ALA A 365 20.51 10.78 -21.54
C ALA A 365 21.84 10.73 -22.29
N HIS A 366 22.20 11.82 -22.94
CA HIS A 366 23.41 11.85 -23.78
C HIS A 366 24.68 11.62 -22.94
N ASP A 367 24.73 12.13 -21.71
CA ASP A 367 25.86 11.95 -20.80
C ASP A 367 25.98 10.51 -20.24
N LEU A 368 24.94 9.68 -20.38
CA LEU A 368 24.99 8.23 -20.13
C LEU A 368 25.42 7.42 -21.37
N GLY A 369 25.71 8.08 -22.50
CA GLY A 369 26.11 7.46 -23.78
C GLY A 369 24.95 7.24 -24.77
N GLY A 370 23.74 7.70 -24.44
CA GLY A 370 22.60 7.66 -25.34
C GLY A 370 22.07 6.25 -25.67
N PRO A 371 21.21 6.12 -26.70
CA PRO A 371 20.54 4.87 -27.05
C PRO A 371 21.50 3.72 -27.40
N GLU A 372 22.66 4.03 -27.99
CA GLU A 372 23.67 3.04 -28.38
C GLU A 372 24.30 2.37 -27.15
N ALA A 373 24.69 3.16 -26.14
CA ALA A 373 25.26 2.64 -24.90
C ALA A 373 24.26 1.78 -24.12
N MET A 374 22.99 2.20 -24.09
CA MET A 374 21.91 1.41 -23.47
C MET A 374 21.67 0.08 -24.20
N ALA A 375 21.71 0.08 -25.54
CA ALA A 375 21.54 -1.13 -26.34
C ALA A 375 22.67 -2.13 -26.12
N ASP A 376 23.93 -1.67 -26.01
CA ASP A 376 25.08 -2.50 -25.66
C ASP A 376 24.93 -3.14 -24.27
N LEU A 377 24.66 -2.32 -23.25
CA LEU A 377 24.46 -2.81 -21.88
C LEU A 377 23.34 -3.85 -21.82
N ARG A 378 22.20 -3.57 -22.47
CA ARG A 378 21.07 -4.49 -22.54
C ARG A 378 21.44 -5.82 -23.18
N ALA A 379 22.22 -5.81 -24.26
CA ALA A 379 22.66 -7.03 -24.93
C ALA A 379 23.57 -7.88 -24.02
N ARG A 380 24.55 -7.25 -23.36
CA ARG A 380 25.49 -7.95 -22.45
C ARG A 380 24.84 -8.44 -21.17
N ALA A 381 23.87 -7.69 -20.63
CA ALA A 381 23.04 -8.11 -19.50
C ALA A 381 22.11 -9.27 -19.88
N GLY A 382 21.49 -9.21 -21.06
CA GLY A 382 20.61 -10.26 -21.57
C GLY A 382 21.31 -11.61 -21.77
N GLN A 383 22.58 -11.63 -22.19
CA GLN A 383 23.40 -12.85 -22.26
C GLN A 383 23.57 -13.56 -20.91
N ARG A 384 23.40 -12.82 -19.80
CA ARG A 384 23.49 -13.31 -18.42
C ARG A 384 22.13 -13.55 -17.78
N GLY A 385 21.04 -13.44 -18.56
CA GLY A 385 19.67 -13.61 -18.08
C GLY A 385 19.12 -12.40 -17.30
N ILE A 386 19.77 -11.24 -17.37
CA ILE A 386 19.33 -10.01 -16.71
C ILE A 386 18.51 -9.17 -17.70
N ARG A 387 17.26 -8.91 -17.36
CA ARG A 387 16.35 -8.02 -18.11
C ARG A 387 16.51 -6.58 -17.62
N MET A 388 16.58 -5.64 -18.55
CA MET A 388 16.64 -4.22 -18.20
C MET A 388 15.25 -3.69 -17.86
N ALA A 389 15.18 -2.84 -16.85
CA ALA A 389 13.97 -2.15 -16.44
C ALA A 389 14.20 -0.64 -16.40
N SER A 390 13.16 0.12 -16.70
CA SER A 390 13.17 1.58 -16.66
C SER A 390 11.98 2.12 -15.88
N ASP A 391 12.16 3.32 -15.33
CA ASP A 391 11.03 4.17 -14.93
C ASP A 391 10.27 4.72 -16.13
N MET A 392 8.99 4.97 -15.94
CA MET A 392 8.14 5.74 -16.85
C MET A 392 7.28 6.68 -16.00
N VAL A 393 7.24 7.95 -16.37
CA VAL A 393 6.47 9.02 -15.68
C VAL A 393 5.35 9.51 -16.61
N PRO A 394 4.20 8.82 -16.65
CA PRO A 394 3.13 9.17 -17.58
C PRO A 394 2.28 10.35 -17.11
N ASN A 395 2.34 10.73 -15.83
CA ASN A 395 1.42 11.74 -15.27
C ASN A 395 1.75 13.17 -15.71
N HIS A 396 3.04 13.51 -15.80
CA HIS A 396 3.51 14.87 -16.05
C HIS A 396 4.81 14.85 -16.87
N MET A 397 5.18 16.01 -17.41
CA MET A 397 6.47 16.25 -18.06
C MET A 397 7.24 17.35 -17.33
N ALA A 398 8.51 17.60 -17.63
CA ALA A 398 9.19 18.79 -17.11
C ALA A 398 8.56 20.10 -17.62
N ILE A 399 8.72 21.18 -16.85
CA ILE A 399 8.25 22.52 -17.24
C ILE A 399 8.89 23.03 -18.53
N ASP A 400 10.12 22.63 -18.84
CA ASP A 400 10.86 22.97 -20.07
C ASP A 400 10.86 21.83 -21.10
N SER A 401 10.03 20.81 -20.91
CA SER A 401 9.97 19.66 -21.80
C SER A 401 9.60 20.04 -23.23
N ARG A 402 10.01 19.18 -24.18
CA ARG A 402 9.63 19.33 -25.59
C ARG A 402 8.12 19.45 -25.77
N TRP A 403 7.34 18.75 -24.95
CA TRP A 403 5.88 18.76 -25.00
C TRP A 403 5.30 20.11 -24.56
N VAL A 404 5.82 20.74 -23.49
CA VAL A 404 5.36 22.08 -23.07
C VAL A 404 5.66 23.15 -24.13
N ILE A 405 6.79 23.01 -24.84
CA ILE A 405 7.18 23.94 -25.89
C ILE A 405 6.30 23.78 -27.14
N GLN A 406 6.10 22.54 -27.60
CA GLN A 406 5.46 22.23 -28.89
C GLN A 406 3.94 22.05 -28.80
N HIS A 407 3.45 21.55 -27.67
CA HIS A 407 2.04 21.20 -27.41
C HIS A 407 1.55 21.76 -26.06
N PRO A 408 1.60 23.09 -25.85
CA PRO A 408 1.19 23.70 -24.58
C PRO A 408 -0.28 23.46 -24.23
N ASP A 409 -1.09 23.07 -25.21
CA ASP A 409 -2.51 22.75 -25.04
C ASP A 409 -2.75 21.33 -24.49
N TRP A 410 -1.73 20.46 -24.47
CA TRP A 410 -1.80 19.14 -23.84
C TRP A 410 -1.81 19.17 -22.31
N PHE A 411 -1.49 20.33 -21.71
CA PHE A 411 -1.35 20.50 -20.27
C PHE A 411 -2.58 21.18 -19.67
N LEU A 412 -2.86 20.88 -18.40
CA LEU A 412 -3.85 21.61 -17.63
C LEU A 412 -3.36 23.05 -17.45
N SER A 413 -4.11 23.99 -18.00
CA SER A 413 -3.70 25.39 -18.02
C SER A 413 -4.87 26.36 -17.96
N LEU A 414 -4.55 27.57 -17.50
CA LEU A 414 -5.47 28.69 -17.43
C LEU A 414 -4.97 29.84 -18.31
N PRO A 415 -5.88 30.67 -18.86
CA PRO A 415 -5.51 31.89 -19.59
C PRO A 415 -5.01 33.00 -18.67
N GLN A 416 -5.25 32.89 -17.36
CA GLN A 416 -4.89 33.87 -16.33
C GLN A 416 -4.42 33.16 -15.05
N PRO A 417 -3.69 33.84 -14.14
CA PRO A 417 -3.29 33.23 -12.87
C PRO A 417 -4.52 32.81 -12.04
N PRO A 418 -4.48 31.64 -11.38
CA PRO A 418 -5.59 31.17 -10.53
C PRO A 418 -5.82 32.07 -9.32
N TYR A 419 -4.75 32.69 -8.80
CA TYR A 419 -4.83 33.62 -7.69
C TYR A 419 -4.31 35.01 -8.10
N PRO A 420 -5.05 36.09 -7.81
CA PRO A 420 -4.65 37.45 -8.20
C PRO A 420 -3.37 38.00 -7.54
N ASN A 421 -2.90 37.37 -6.46
CA ASN A 421 -1.66 37.73 -5.77
C ASN A 421 -0.43 37.01 -6.34
N TYR A 422 -0.61 36.06 -7.25
CA TYR A 422 0.52 35.35 -7.86
C TYR A 422 1.33 36.30 -8.75
N THR A 423 2.64 36.32 -8.53
CA THR A 423 3.58 37.10 -9.34
C THR A 423 4.63 36.18 -9.93
N PHE A 424 5.10 36.52 -11.14
CA PHE A 424 6.03 35.71 -11.93
C PHE A 424 7.25 36.57 -12.31
N SER A 425 7.89 37.18 -11.32
CA SER A 425 9.00 38.13 -11.51
C SER A 425 10.38 37.46 -11.46
N GLY A 426 10.42 36.17 -11.12
CA GLY A 426 11.60 35.33 -11.11
C GLY A 426 12.34 35.21 -12.47
N PRO A 427 13.50 34.53 -12.46
CA PRO A 427 14.30 34.36 -13.68
C PRO A 427 13.61 33.46 -14.70
N ASP A 428 13.87 33.71 -15.99
CA ASP A 428 13.48 32.78 -17.05
C ASP A 428 14.28 31.48 -16.95
N LEU A 429 13.54 30.37 -16.85
CA LEU A 429 14.07 29.02 -16.72
C LEU A 429 14.16 28.29 -18.06
N SER A 430 13.55 28.82 -19.12
CA SER A 430 13.59 28.22 -20.44
C SER A 430 14.96 28.40 -21.09
N GLN A 431 15.44 27.36 -21.76
CA GLN A 431 16.59 27.46 -22.68
C GLN A 431 16.15 27.72 -24.14
N ASP A 432 14.86 27.60 -24.43
CA ASP A 432 14.33 27.82 -25.77
C ASP A 432 14.12 29.32 -26.02
N ALA A 433 14.69 29.83 -27.11
CA ALA A 433 14.57 31.25 -27.47
C ALA A 433 13.11 31.68 -27.74
N ARG A 434 12.24 30.75 -28.16
CA ARG A 434 10.82 31.02 -28.46
C ARG A 434 9.96 31.13 -27.21
N VAL A 435 10.25 30.37 -26.15
CA VAL A 435 9.35 30.25 -24.99
C VAL A 435 10.05 30.75 -23.73
N GLY A 436 9.39 31.58 -22.93
CA GLY A 436 9.80 31.92 -21.56
C GLY A 436 9.02 31.10 -20.53
N ILE A 437 9.71 30.67 -19.48
CA ILE A 437 9.12 29.89 -18.37
C ILE A 437 9.49 30.58 -17.06
N PHE A 438 8.48 30.94 -16.28
CA PHE A 438 8.63 31.67 -15.02
C PHE A 438 7.84 30.98 -13.92
N LEU A 439 8.50 30.67 -12.80
CA LEU A 439 7.81 30.18 -11.61
C LEU A 439 7.12 31.32 -10.88
N GLU A 440 6.11 30.96 -10.10
CA GLU A 440 5.47 31.86 -9.16
C GLU A 440 6.44 32.22 -8.02
N ASP A 441 6.45 33.48 -7.56
CA ASP A 441 7.51 34.01 -6.70
C ASP A 441 7.50 33.43 -5.28
N HIS A 442 6.33 33.10 -4.71
CA HIS A 442 6.19 32.47 -3.38
C HIS A 442 6.67 31.00 -3.36
N TYR A 443 7.00 30.43 -4.53
CA TYR A 443 7.72 29.16 -4.60
C TYR A 443 9.08 29.23 -3.88
N TYR A 444 9.81 30.35 -4.03
CA TYR A 444 11.19 30.46 -3.55
C TYR A 444 11.29 30.61 -2.02
N ASP A 445 10.32 31.27 -1.40
CA ASP A 445 10.25 31.43 0.06
C ASP A 445 9.30 30.42 0.74
N ARG A 446 8.57 29.63 -0.05
CA ARG A 446 7.59 28.61 0.37
C ARG A 446 6.45 29.21 1.20
N SER A 447 6.08 30.46 0.97
CA SER A 447 4.93 31.05 1.66
C SER A 447 3.58 30.61 1.07
N ASP A 448 3.58 30.05 -0.14
CA ASP A 448 2.40 29.49 -0.81
C ASP A 448 2.76 28.18 -1.56
N ALA A 449 1.74 27.41 -1.96
CA ALA A 449 1.90 26.19 -2.74
C ALA A 449 2.38 26.43 -4.18
N ALA A 450 2.13 27.63 -4.74
CA ALA A 450 2.53 28.01 -6.10
C ALA A 450 2.04 26.99 -7.15
N VAL A 451 0.73 26.82 -7.31
CA VAL A 451 0.14 25.70 -8.07
C VAL A 451 0.36 25.71 -9.59
N VAL A 452 0.81 26.83 -10.15
CA VAL A 452 1.04 27.01 -11.59
C VAL A 452 2.37 27.72 -11.86
N PHE A 453 2.90 27.51 -13.08
CA PHE A 453 3.96 28.34 -13.65
C PHE A 453 3.48 29.08 -14.90
N LYS A 454 4.10 30.22 -15.21
CA LYS A 454 3.79 31.02 -16.40
C LYS A 454 4.65 30.57 -17.59
N ARG A 455 4.01 30.22 -18.70
CA ARG A 455 4.61 30.03 -20.03
C ARG A 455 4.26 31.21 -20.92
N VAL A 456 5.25 31.78 -21.60
CA VAL A 456 5.06 32.85 -22.60
C VAL A 456 5.68 32.43 -23.92
N ASP A 457 4.88 32.33 -24.99
CA ASP A 457 5.41 32.24 -26.35
C ASP A 457 5.80 33.65 -26.83
N ARG A 458 7.09 33.91 -26.98
CA ARG A 458 7.62 35.24 -27.37
C ARG A 458 7.27 35.63 -28.79
N TRP A 459 6.87 34.68 -29.64
CA TRP A 459 6.56 34.96 -31.04
C TRP A 459 5.08 35.29 -31.23
N THR A 460 4.19 34.61 -30.51
CA THR A 460 2.74 34.84 -30.59
C THR A 460 2.21 35.77 -29.50
N GLY A 461 2.93 35.93 -28.39
CA GLY A 461 2.44 36.58 -27.19
C GLY A 461 1.47 35.71 -26.38
N ASP A 462 1.33 34.42 -26.70
CA ASP A 462 0.47 33.47 -25.97
C ASP A 462 1.02 33.26 -24.55
N GLU A 463 0.26 33.74 -23.57
CA GLU A 463 0.54 33.54 -22.15
C GLU A 463 -0.39 32.48 -21.57
N ARG A 464 0.18 31.50 -20.86
CA ARG A 464 -0.57 30.42 -20.20
C ARG A 464 -0.01 30.16 -18.82
N TYR A 465 -0.91 29.78 -17.90
CA TYR A 465 -0.56 29.40 -16.54
C TYR A 465 -0.81 27.92 -16.40
N ILE A 466 0.26 27.12 -16.44
CA ILE A 466 0.21 25.66 -16.51
C ILE A 466 0.35 25.09 -15.10
N TYR A 467 -0.52 24.15 -14.74
CA TYR A 467 -0.47 23.50 -13.43
C TYR A 467 0.75 22.58 -13.30
N HIS A 468 1.35 22.60 -12.11
CA HIS A 468 2.37 21.63 -11.73
C HIS A 468 1.77 20.24 -11.48
N GLY A 469 2.57 19.19 -11.65
CA GLY A 469 2.15 17.83 -11.30
C GLY A 469 1.86 17.71 -9.80
N ASN A 470 0.81 16.98 -9.42
CA ASN A 470 0.40 16.82 -8.03
C ASN A 470 -0.36 15.49 -7.83
N ASP A 471 -0.24 14.90 -6.65
CA ASP A 471 -0.90 13.67 -6.19
C ASP A 471 -2.04 13.92 -5.17
N GLY A 472 -2.36 15.18 -4.89
CA GLY A 472 -3.33 15.61 -3.88
C GLY A 472 -2.69 16.11 -2.58
N THR A 473 -1.37 16.25 -2.54
CA THR A 473 -0.64 16.94 -1.47
C THR A 473 -0.73 18.46 -1.62
N THR A 474 -0.54 19.19 -0.51
CA THR A 474 -0.61 20.65 -0.51
C THR A 474 0.46 21.30 -1.38
N MET A 475 1.67 20.71 -1.43
CA MET A 475 2.79 21.24 -2.22
C MET A 475 2.94 20.42 -3.51
N PRO A 476 2.75 21.02 -4.70
CA PRO A 476 2.92 20.31 -5.97
C PRO A 476 4.40 20.05 -6.30
N TRP A 477 4.63 19.19 -7.30
CA TRP A 477 5.94 18.95 -7.89
C TRP A 477 6.30 20.10 -8.84
N ASN A 478 6.82 21.18 -8.25
CA ASN A 478 7.04 22.48 -8.88
C ASN A 478 8.00 22.54 -10.09
N ASP A 479 8.73 21.45 -10.39
CA ASP A 479 9.56 21.33 -11.59
C ASP A 479 8.90 20.49 -12.69
N THR A 480 7.59 20.24 -12.59
CA THR A 480 6.81 19.43 -13.53
C THR A 480 5.58 20.17 -14.04
N ALA A 481 5.00 19.70 -15.14
CA ALA A 481 3.83 20.23 -15.82
C ALA A 481 2.79 19.11 -16.02
N GLN A 482 1.58 19.31 -15.51
CA GLN A 482 0.53 18.28 -15.48
C GLN A 482 -0.17 18.11 -16.84
N LEU A 483 -0.23 16.86 -17.32
CA LEU A 483 -0.94 16.52 -18.55
C LEU A 483 -2.45 16.49 -18.35
N ASN A 484 -3.20 16.90 -19.39
CA ASN A 484 -4.66 16.90 -19.40
C ASN A 484 -5.21 15.59 -19.96
N TYR A 485 -5.52 14.66 -19.07
CA TYR A 485 -6.05 13.34 -19.41
C TYR A 485 -7.50 13.32 -19.92
N LEU A 486 -8.24 14.44 -19.89
CA LEU A 486 -9.55 14.52 -20.58
C LEU A 486 -9.40 14.50 -22.10
N ARG A 487 -8.25 14.93 -22.64
CA ARG A 487 -8.01 14.94 -24.08
C ARG A 487 -7.58 13.56 -24.58
N ALA A 488 -8.36 13.00 -25.50
CA ALA A 488 -8.09 11.69 -26.10
C ALA A 488 -6.72 11.61 -26.80
N GLU A 489 -6.31 12.68 -27.47
CA GLU A 489 -5.00 12.80 -28.12
C GLU A 489 -3.82 12.75 -27.14
N VAL A 490 -3.97 13.31 -25.93
CA VAL A 490 -2.95 13.25 -24.88
C VAL A 490 -2.81 11.82 -24.39
N ARG A 491 -3.95 11.14 -24.12
CA ARG A 491 -3.95 9.72 -23.73
C ARG A 491 -3.26 8.85 -24.78
N GLU A 492 -3.56 9.03 -26.06
CA GLU A 492 -2.92 8.29 -27.15
C GLU A 492 -1.42 8.61 -27.26
N ALA A 493 -1.00 9.88 -27.15
CA ALA A 493 0.42 10.25 -27.18
C ALA A 493 1.21 9.60 -26.02
N VAL A 494 0.64 9.55 -24.83
CA VAL A 494 1.25 8.86 -23.68
C VAL A 494 1.30 7.35 -23.94
N ILE A 495 0.22 6.71 -24.42
CA ILE A 495 0.21 5.28 -24.76
C ILE A 495 1.32 4.95 -25.78
N GLN A 496 1.46 5.75 -26.84
CA GLN A 496 2.52 5.55 -27.84
C GLN A 496 3.92 5.70 -27.24
N THR A 497 4.09 6.60 -26.28
CA THR A 497 5.35 6.76 -25.55
C THR A 497 5.64 5.55 -24.65
N ILE A 498 4.63 5.02 -23.94
CA ILE A 498 4.74 3.78 -23.16
C ILE A 498 5.13 2.62 -24.07
N LEU A 499 4.50 2.47 -25.23
CA LEU A 499 4.83 1.43 -26.22
C LEU A 499 6.24 1.60 -26.79
N HIS A 500 6.70 2.85 -26.98
CA HIS A 500 8.08 3.14 -27.35
C HIS A 500 9.07 2.65 -26.29
N VAL A 501 8.79 2.93 -25.00
CA VAL A 501 9.61 2.46 -23.86
C VAL A 501 9.56 0.94 -23.74
N ALA A 502 8.40 0.30 -23.89
CA ALA A 502 8.22 -1.15 -23.84
C ALA A 502 9.07 -1.91 -24.86
N ARG A 503 9.25 -1.35 -26.06
CA ARG A 503 10.14 -1.91 -27.09
C ARG A 503 11.63 -1.87 -26.70
N GLN A 504 12.00 -1.00 -25.77
CA GLN A 504 13.36 -0.87 -25.27
C GLN A 504 13.59 -1.64 -23.97
N PHE A 505 12.59 -1.66 -23.09
CA PHE A 505 12.66 -2.22 -21.74
C PHE A 505 11.54 -3.25 -21.52
N PRO A 506 11.87 -4.54 -21.33
CA PRO A 506 10.88 -5.58 -21.04
C PRO A 506 10.22 -5.43 -19.65
N ILE A 507 10.69 -4.50 -18.81
CA ILE A 507 10.12 -4.21 -17.50
C ILE A 507 9.97 -2.69 -17.39
N ILE A 508 8.76 -2.22 -17.11
CA ILE A 508 8.48 -0.79 -16.90
C ILE A 508 7.88 -0.63 -15.51
N ARG A 509 8.49 0.26 -14.71
CA ARG A 509 7.88 0.77 -13.48
C ARG A 509 7.24 2.11 -13.76
N PHE A 510 5.93 2.22 -13.51
CA PHE A 510 5.19 3.46 -13.63
C PHE A 510 5.22 4.22 -12.31
N ASP A 511 5.73 5.45 -12.35
CA ASP A 511 5.73 6.40 -11.25
C ASP A 511 4.33 6.95 -11.01
N ALA A 512 3.94 7.09 -9.74
CA ALA A 512 2.68 7.67 -9.29
C ALA A 512 1.46 7.14 -10.07
N ALA A 513 1.42 5.84 -10.38
CA ALA A 513 0.43 5.27 -11.30
C ALA A 513 -1.01 5.47 -10.82
N MET A 514 -1.22 5.54 -9.49
CA MET A 514 -2.51 5.81 -8.87
C MET A 514 -3.15 7.13 -9.31
N THR A 515 -2.37 8.18 -9.65
CA THR A 515 -2.92 9.48 -10.04
C THR A 515 -3.67 9.42 -11.38
N LEU A 516 -3.38 8.42 -12.21
CA LEU A 516 -3.95 8.25 -13.54
C LEU A 516 -5.10 7.25 -13.62
N ALA A 517 -5.45 6.59 -12.51
CA ALA A 517 -6.72 5.87 -12.45
C ALA A 517 -7.87 6.85 -12.68
N LYS A 518 -8.85 6.49 -13.51
CA LYS A 518 -9.96 7.37 -13.94
C LYS A 518 -10.63 8.09 -12.76
N LYS A 519 -10.88 7.37 -11.66
CA LYS A 519 -11.46 7.94 -10.42
C LYS A 519 -10.58 9.00 -9.75
N HIS A 520 -9.26 8.89 -9.86
CA HIS A 520 -8.32 9.84 -9.28
C HIS A 520 -8.04 11.02 -10.20
N VAL A 521 -8.05 10.81 -11.53
CA VAL A 521 -8.09 11.93 -12.47
C VAL A 521 -9.30 12.82 -12.18
N GLN A 522 -10.48 12.23 -11.95
CA GLN A 522 -11.68 12.96 -11.51
C GLN A 522 -11.44 13.65 -10.17
N ARG A 523 -11.17 12.89 -9.10
CA ARG A 523 -10.99 13.44 -7.74
C ARG A 523 -9.96 14.57 -7.64
N LEU A 524 -8.84 14.45 -8.34
CA LEU A 524 -7.72 15.40 -8.22
C LEU A 524 -7.93 16.65 -9.09
N TRP A 525 -8.29 16.46 -10.35
CA TRP A 525 -8.25 17.54 -11.34
C TRP A 525 -9.63 18.06 -11.75
N PHE A 526 -10.68 17.25 -11.59
CA PHE A 526 -12.06 17.55 -11.99
C PHE A 526 -13.06 17.00 -10.94
N PRO A 527 -12.95 17.42 -9.66
CA PRO A 527 -13.74 16.85 -8.57
C PRO A 527 -15.23 16.99 -8.86
N GLU A 528 -16.04 16.05 -8.37
CA GLU A 528 -17.48 16.16 -8.53
C GLU A 528 -18.01 17.27 -7.62
N PRO A 529 -18.87 18.19 -8.11
CA PRO A 529 -19.43 19.26 -7.27
C PRO A 529 -20.05 18.72 -5.98
N GLY A 530 -19.62 19.27 -4.84
CA GLY A 530 -20.07 18.88 -3.49
C GLY A 530 -19.18 17.84 -2.80
N THR A 531 -18.08 17.42 -3.43
CA THR A 531 -17.13 16.44 -2.86
C THR A 531 -15.81 17.07 -2.38
N GLY A 532 -15.62 18.37 -2.59
CA GLY A 532 -14.42 19.13 -2.26
C GLY A 532 -13.30 19.05 -3.31
N GLY A 533 -12.29 19.93 -3.17
CA GLY A 533 -11.08 19.96 -3.99
C GLY A 533 -9.86 19.33 -3.30
N ALA A 534 -9.18 18.39 -3.97
CA ALA A 534 -7.90 17.86 -3.50
C ALA A 534 -6.73 18.80 -3.85
N ILE A 535 -6.79 19.43 -5.02
CA ILE A 535 -5.79 20.37 -5.53
C ILE A 535 -6.40 21.77 -5.49
N ALA A 536 -5.66 22.71 -4.91
CA ALA A 536 -6.09 24.09 -4.81
C ALA A 536 -6.42 24.69 -6.19
N SER A 537 -7.46 25.53 -6.24
CA SER A 537 -8.09 26.11 -7.43
C SER A 537 -8.65 25.11 -8.45
N ARG A 538 -8.81 23.82 -8.11
CA ARG A 538 -9.43 22.84 -9.03
C ARG A 538 -10.90 22.57 -8.76
N ALA A 539 -11.41 22.86 -7.56
CA ALA A 539 -12.83 22.72 -7.23
C ALA A 539 -13.74 23.50 -8.20
N GLU A 540 -13.32 24.69 -8.63
CA GLU A 540 -14.05 25.54 -9.59
C GLU A 540 -14.22 24.90 -10.98
N HIS A 541 -13.33 23.97 -11.34
CA HIS A 541 -13.35 23.24 -12.60
C HIS A 541 -13.92 21.82 -12.47
N GLY A 542 -14.67 21.56 -11.40
CA GLY A 542 -15.33 20.29 -11.16
C GLY A 542 -16.31 19.89 -12.27
N LEU A 543 -16.42 18.59 -12.53
CA LEU A 543 -17.32 18.03 -13.54
C LEU A 543 -18.29 17.04 -12.88
N SER A 544 -19.56 17.03 -13.34
CA SER A 544 -20.48 15.97 -12.96
C SER A 544 -19.94 14.61 -13.40
N LYS A 545 -20.38 13.54 -12.74
CA LYS A 545 -19.94 12.19 -13.08
C LYS A 545 -20.19 11.85 -14.55
N GLU A 546 -21.34 12.21 -15.09
CA GLU A 546 -21.73 11.96 -16.48
C GLU A 546 -20.87 12.75 -17.46
N ALA A 547 -20.61 14.04 -17.18
CA ALA A 547 -19.78 14.89 -18.03
C ALA A 547 -18.33 14.41 -18.06
N PHE A 548 -17.79 14.03 -16.90
CA PHE A 548 -16.46 13.45 -16.79
C PHE A 548 -16.36 12.10 -17.52
N ASP A 549 -17.32 11.20 -17.30
CA ASP A 549 -17.36 9.89 -17.96
C ASP A 549 -17.53 10.02 -19.48
N ALA A 550 -18.21 11.06 -19.98
CA ALA A 550 -18.28 11.34 -21.41
C ALA A 550 -16.92 11.80 -22.00
N ALA A 551 -16.14 12.58 -21.25
CA ALA A 551 -14.82 13.07 -21.67
C ALA A 551 -13.71 12.00 -21.54
N MET A 552 -13.82 11.13 -20.54
CA MET A 552 -12.92 10.00 -20.28
C MET A 552 -13.73 8.70 -20.16
N PRO A 553 -14.19 8.13 -21.29
CA PRO A 553 -15.09 6.97 -21.27
C PRO A 553 -14.44 5.69 -20.76
N THR A 554 -13.19 5.45 -21.15
CA THR A 554 -12.42 4.26 -20.78
C THR A 554 -11.42 4.55 -19.67
N GLU A 555 -11.02 3.50 -18.96
CA GLU A 555 -9.95 3.56 -17.98
C GLU A 555 -8.59 3.53 -18.69
N PHE A 556 -7.76 4.55 -18.45
CA PHE A 556 -6.51 4.75 -19.18
C PHE A 556 -5.57 3.56 -19.03
N TRP A 557 -5.43 3.04 -17.81
CA TRP A 557 -4.56 1.91 -17.54
C TRP A 557 -5.04 0.62 -18.20
N ARG A 558 -6.36 0.44 -18.36
CA ARG A 558 -6.92 -0.70 -19.09
C ARG A 558 -6.51 -0.64 -20.55
N ASP A 559 -6.65 0.53 -21.19
CA ASP A 559 -6.22 0.74 -22.57
C ASP A 559 -4.71 0.48 -22.72
N VAL A 560 -3.88 0.95 -21.78
CA VAL A 560 -2.42 0.68 -21.78
C VAL A 560 -2.14 -0.82 -21.72
N VAL A 561 -2.76 -1.54 -20.78
CA VAL A 561 -2.55 -2.98 -20.60
C VAL A 561 -2.97 -3.77 -21.84
N ASP A 562 -4.14 -3.47 -22.40
CA ASP A 562 -4.64 -4.14 -23.61
C ASP A 562 -3.74 -3.89 -24.83
N ARG A 563 -3.29 -2.64 -25.01
CA ARG A 563 -2.39 -2.28 -26.12
C ARG A 563 -1.02 -2.93 -25.95
N VAL A 564 -0.45 -2.94 -24.74
CA VAL A 564 0.85 -3.60 -24.46
C VAL A 564 0.75 -5.11 -24.70
N ALA A 565 -0.34 -5.77 -24.28
CA ALA A 565 -0.53 -7.20 -24.50
C ALA A 565 -0.52 -7.59 -25.99
N VAL A 566 -0.95 -6.69 -26.88
CA VAL A 566 -0.97 -6.92 -28.34
C VAL A 566 0.32 -6.45 -29.01
N GLU A 567 0.82 -5.26 -28.68
CA GLU A 567 1.91 -4.60 -29.41
C GLU A 567 3.29 -4.82 -28.81
N ALA A 568 3.38 -5.16 -27.52
CA ALA A 568 4.62 -5.42 -26.80
C ALA A 568 4.45 -6.54 -25.74
N PRO A 569 4.05 -7.77 -26.14
CA PRO A 569 3.63 -8.82 -25.21
C PRO A 569 4.71 -9.33 -24.25
N ASP A 570 6.00 -9.09 -24.53
CA ASP A 570 7.13 -9.45 -23.65
C ASP A 570 7.47 -8.34 -22.64
N THR A 571 6.46 -7.58 -22.19
CA THR A 571 6.61 -6.43 -21.27
C THR A 571 5.90 -6.68 -19.96
N LEU A 572 6.64 -6.63 -18.85
CA LEU A 572 6.09 -6.60 -17.50
C LEU A 572 5.79 -5.15 -17.11
N LEU A 573 4.55 -4.90 -16.72
CA LEU A 573 4.07 -3.60 -16.24
C LEU A 573 3.96 -3.62 -14.72
N LEU A 574 4.73 -2.76 -14.07
CA LEU A 574 4.80 -2.60 -12.63
C LEU A 574 4.23 -1.22 -12.26
N ALA A 575 3.20 -1.19 -11.42
CA ALA A 575 2.61 0.05 -10.93
C ALA A 575 3.14 0.40 -9.53
N GLU A 576 3.62 1.63 -9.36
CA GLU A 576 3.59 2.26 -8.05
C GLU A 576 2.17 2.79 -7.80
N ALA A 577 1.40 2.06 -7.01
CA ALA A 577 0.09 2.48 -6.58
C ALA A 577 -0.02 2.32 -5.06
N PHE A 578 -0.62 3.34 -4.44
CA PHE A 578 -0.96 3.35 -3.02
C PHE A 578 -2.48 3.57 -2.88
N TRP A 579 -2.94 3.94 -1.68
CA TRP A 579 -4.35 4.25 -1.38
C TRP A 579 -5.29 3.04 -1.48
N LEU A 580 -4.81 1.85 -1.09
CA LEU A 580 -5.59 0.60 -1.06
C LEU A 580 -6.04 0.13 -2.46
N LEU A 581 -5.36 0.59 -3.51
CA LEU A 581 -5.67 0.26 -4.90
C LEU A 581 -4.88 -0.93 -5.42
N GLU A 582 -4.08 -1.58 -4.59
CA GLU A 582 -3.12 -2.58 -5.07
C GLU A 582 -3.87 -3.72 -5.79
N GLY A 583 -4.92 -4.23 -5.16
CA GLY A 583 -5.81 -5.21 -5.77
C GLY A 583 -6.52 -4.67 -7.02
N TYR A 584 -6.95 -3.41 -7.04
CA TYR A 584 -7.63 -2.80 -8.19
C TYR A 584 -6.70 -2.73 -9.41
N PHE A 585 -5.44 -2.33 -9.22
CA PHE A 585 -4.44 -2.26 -10.28
C PHE A 585 -4.15 -3.61 -10.90
N VAL A 586 -3.99 -4.67 -10.09
CA VAL A 586 -3.62 -5.98 -10.62
C VAL A 586 -4.84 -6.78 -11.11
N ARG A 587 -5.93 -6.77 -10.36
CA ARG A 587 -7.13 -7.56 -10.64
C ARG A 587 -8.00 -6.92 -11.70
N THR A 588 -8.25 -5.62 -11.62
CA THR A 588 -9.23 -4.94 -12.48
C THR A 588 -8.55 -4.23 -13.66
N LEU A 589 -7.49 -3.45 -13.40
CA LEU A 589 -6.77 -2.76 -14.47
C LEU A 589 -5.85 -3.69 -15.27
N GLY A 590 -5.46 -4.83 -14.69
CA GLY A 590 -4.64 -5.84 -15.34
C GLY A 590 -3.14 -5.55 -15.30
N MET A 591 -2.65 -4.68 -14.41
CA MET A 591 -1.21 -4.54 -14.21
C MET A 591 -0.59 -5.87 -13.78
N HIS A 592 0.62 -6.16 -14.28
CA HIS A 592 1.29 -7.40 -13.94
C HIS A 592 1.70 -7.40 -12.47
N ARG A 593 2.25 -6.27 -12.00
CA ARG A 593 2.78 -6.10 -10.65
C ARG A 593 2.39 -4.76 -10.03
N VAL A 594 2.28 -4.72 -8.70
CA VAL A 594 2.01 -3.50 -7.93
C VAL A 594 2.80 -3.49 -6.63
N TYR A 595 3.22 -2.31 -6.17
CA TYR A 595 3.92 -2.19 -4.88
C TYR A 595 3.10 -2.72 -3.70
N ASN A 596 3.82 -3.37 -2.77
CA ASN A 596 3.28 -3.79 -1.48
C ASN A 596 4.06 -3.13 -0.35
N SER A 597 3.74 -1.86 -0.06
CA SER A 597 4.38 -1.11 1.03
C SER A 597 4.09 -1.70 2.42
N ALA A 598 2.97 -2.42 2.57
CA ALA A 598 2.62 -3.10 3.81
C ALA A 598 3.67 -4.16 4.21
N PHE A 599 4.28 -4.86 3.24
CA PHE A 599 5.41 -5.75 3.50
C PHE A 599 6.53 -5.03 4.26
N MET A 600 6.95 -3.86 3.76
CA MET A 600 8.04 -3.10 4.33
C MET A 600 7.65 -2.51 5.69
N HIS A 601 6.56 -1.74 5.75
CA HIS A 601 6.17 -1.03 6.96
C HIS A 601 5.83 -1.98 8.12
N MET A 602 5.00 -3.00 7.88
CA MET A 602 4.57 -3.89 8.96
C MET A 602 5.72 -4.74 9.49
N LEU A 603 6.62 -5.25 8.63
CA LEU A 603 7.77 -6.04 9.09
C LEU A 603 8.88 -5.16 9.71
N ARG A 604 9.01 -3.91 9.27
CA ARG A 604 9.91 -2.93 9.91
C ARG A 604 9.43 -2.61 11.32
N ASP A 605 8.15 -2.32 11.46
CA ASP A 605 7.52 -1.88 12.70
C ASP A 605 7.13 -3.06 13.62
N GLU A 606 7.39 -4.30 13.17
CA GLU A 606 7.12 -5.56 13.90
C GLU A 606 5.62 -5.80 14.17
N ASP A 607 4.76 -5.21 13.33
CA ASP A 607 3.31 -5.44 13.26
C ASP A 607 3.00 -6.78 12.55
N ASN A 608 3.57 -7.87 13.06
CA ASN A 608 3.53 -9.18 12.41
C ASN A 608 2.11 -9.76 12.30
N ASP A 609 1.24 -9.43 13.27
CA ASP A 609 -0.17 -9.81 13.29
C ASP A 609 -0.94 -9.18 12.11
N LYS A 610 -0.70 -7.89 11.84
CA LYS A 610 -1.31 -7.17 10.71
C LYS A 610 -0.83 -7.73 9.38
N TYR A 611 0.47 -8.03 9.25
CA TYR A 611 1.01 -8.61 8.03
C TYR A 611 0.46 -10.01 7.77
N ARG A 612 0.39 -10.88 8.79
CA ARG A 612 -0.24 -12.20 8.65
C ARG A 612 -1.73 -12.07 8.30
N HIS A 613 -2.45 -11.15 8.94
CA HIS A 613 -3.85 -10.90 8.62
C HIS A 613 -4.01 -10.47 7.16
N GLN A 614 -3.17 -9.56 6.66
CA GLN A 614 -3.18 -9.13 5.26
C GLN A 614 -2.93 -10.30 4.30
N LEU A 615 -1.95 -11.17 4.58
CA LEU A 615 -1.71 -12.37 3.77
C LEU A 615 -2.95 -13.28 3.75
N LYS A 616 -3.54 -13.53 4.92
CA LYS A 616 -4.73 -14.37 5.05
C LYS A 616 -5.93 -13.78 4.31
N SER A 617 -6.22 -12.49 4.50
CA SER A 617 -7.31 -11.80 3.80
C SER A 617 -7.11 -11.78 2.29
N THR A 618 -5.88 -11.62 1.81
CA THR A 618 -5.57 -11.69 0.38
C THR A 618 -5.83 -13.09 -0.17
N LEU A 619 -5.39 -14.14 0.54
CA LEU A 619 -5.62 -15.54 0.13
C LEU A 619 -7.10 -15.94 0.18
N GLU A 620 -7.85 -15.43 1.16
CA GLU A 620 -9.29 -15.68 1.30
C GLU A 620 -10.11 -14.97 0.22
N PHE A 621 -9.69 -13.77 -0.19
CA PHE A 621 -10.34 -13.00 -1.24
C PHE A 621 -9.96 -13.50 -2.64
N ASP A 622 -8.68 -13.43 -3.00
CA ASP A 622 -8.14 -13.88 -4.28
C ASP A 622 -6.61 -14.12 -4.20
N PRO A 623 -6.17 -15.39 -4.16
CA PRO A 623 -4.75 -15.74 -4.10
C PRO A 623 -3.91 -15.16 -5.26
N GLU A 624 -4.49 -14.91 -6.45
CA GLU A 624 -3.75 -14.39 -7.60
C GLU A 624 -3.19 -12.97 -7.35
N ILE A 625 -3.78 -12.20 -6.44
CA ILE A 625 -3.26 -10.89 -6.03
C ILE A 625 -1.90 -11.06 -5.35
N LEU A 626 -1.72 -12.08 -4.51
CA LEU A 626 -0.50 -12.27 -3.72
C LEU A 626 0.75 -12.40 -4.60
N LYS A 627 0.68 -13.16 -5.70
CA LYS A 627 1.84 -13.29 -6.62
C LYS A 627 2.15 -12.04 -7.43
N ARG A 628 1.27 -11.04 -7.41
CA ARG A 628 1.41 -9.79 -8.16
C ARG A 628 1.96 -8.64 -7.32
N TYR A 629 2.09 -8.83 -6.01
CA TYR A 629 2.77 -7.86 -5.16
C TYR A 629 4.26 -7.79 -5.46
N VAL A 630 4.79 -6.56 -5.46
CA VAL A 630 6.22 -6.28 -5.39
C VAL A 630 6.56 -6.08 -3.93
N ASN A 631 7.23 -7.07 -3.35
CA ASN A 631 7.69 -7.01 -1.98
C ASN A 631 9.10 -6.39 -1.98
N PHE A 632 9.39 -5.53 -1.01
CA PHE A 632 10.70 -4.90 -0.86
C PHE A 632 10.97 -4.53 0.59
N MET A 633 12.25 -4.47 0.97
CA MET A 633 12.69 -3.94 2.26
C MET A 633 13.03 -2.45 2.19
N SER A 634 13.25 -1.94 0.98
CA SER A 634 13.45 -0.52 0.70
C SER A 634 13.21 -0.28 -0.77
N ASN A 635 12.65 0.87 -1.11
CA ASN A 635 12.58 1.38 -2.47
C ASN A 635 13.44 2.67 -2.57
N PRO A 636 13.53 3.33 -3.73
CA PRO A 636 14.33 4.55 -3.89
C PRO A 636 13.87 5.74 -3.03
N ASP A 637 12.59 5.79 -2.66
CA ASP A 637 11.97 6.90 -1.94
C ASP A 637 11.98 6.71 -0.41
N GLU A 638 12.38 5.52 0.06
CA GLU A 638 12.40 5.14 1.47
C GLU A 638 13.83 5.12 2.03
N ALA A 639 13.95 5.02 3.35
CA ALA A 639 15.24 4.78 4.00
C ALA A 639 15.86 3.44 3.53
N THR A 640 17.17 3.30 3.62
CA THR A 640 17.85 2.08 3.16
C THR A 640 17.42 0.85 3.99
N ALA A 641 17.47 -0.34 3.41
CA ALA A 641 17.15 -1.56 4.16
C ALA A 641 18.06 -1.76 5.39
N ALA A 642 19.32 -1.30 5.31
CA ALA A 642 20.26 -1.34 6.43
C ALA A 642 19.84 -0.40 7.57
N GLU A 643 19.28 0.78 7.26
CA GLU A 643 18.77 1.73 8.26
C GLU A 643 17.45 1.22 8.88
N GLN A 644 16.55 0.70 8.05
CA GLN A 644 15.22 0.27 8.50
C GLN A 644 15.23 -1.06 9.27
N PHE A 645 16.02 -2.04 8.84
CA PHE A 645 16.01 -3.41 9.39
C PHE A 645 17.31 -3.80 10.11
N GLY A 646 18.32 -2.92 10.10
CA GLY A 646 19.67 -3.24 10.54
C GLY A 646 20.36 -4.22 9.59
N LYS A 647 21.40 -4.88 10.10
CA LYS A 647 22.20 -5.89 9.37
C LYS A 647 22.17 -7.28 10.02
N GLY A 648 21.40 -7.44 11.09
CA GLY A 648 21.37 -8.66 11.92
C GLY A 648 20.31 -9.68 11.49
N ASP A 649 19.84 -10.49 12.43
CA ASP A 649 18.91 -11.58 12.16
C ASP A 649 17.53 -11.11 11.71
N LYS A 650 17.05 -9.95 12.18
CA LYS A 650 15.81 -9.32 11.67
C LYS A 650 15.88 -9.11 10.16
N TYR A 651 16.96 -8.50 9.68
CA TYR A 651 17.18 -8.25 8.26
C TYR A 651 17.11 -9.56 7.45
N PHE A 652 17.85 -10.60 7.87
CA PHE A 652 17.89 -11.87 7.13
C PHE A 652 16.59 -12.68 7.25
N GLY A 653 15.88 -12.58 8.37
CA GLY A 653 14.53 -13.14 8.51
C GLY A 653 13.57 -12.53 7.49
N VAL A 654 13.53 -11.20 7.39
CA VAL A 654 12.69 -10.49 6.42
C VAL A 654 13.14 -10.74 4.98
N ALA A 655 14.46 -10.76 4.71
CA ALA A 655 14.99 -11.07 3.38
C ALA A 655 14.67 -12.51 2.94
N THR A 656 14.58 -13.45 3.89
CA THR A 656 14.13 -14.81 3.61
C THR A 656 12.66 -14.79 3.19
N VAL A 657 11.79 -14.14 3.96
CA VAL A 657 10.36 -13.97 3.62
C VAL A 657 10.19 -13.30 2.26
N LEU A 658 10.97 -12.26 1.97
CA LEU A 658 11.01 -11.57 0.67
C LEU A 658 11.32 -12.54 -0.48
N ALA A 659 12.25 -13.47 -0.28
CA ALA A 659 12.65 -14.44 -1.29
C ALA A 659 11.65 -15.60 -1.48
N THR A 660 10.88 -15.96 -0.45
CA THR A 660 10.09 -17.21 -0.42
C THR A 660 8.57 -17.04 -0.42
N VAL A 661 8.04 -15.85 -0.15
CA VAL A 661 6.61 -15.54 -0.34
C VAL A 661 6.32 -15.29 -1.82
N PRO A 662 5.15 -15.70 -2.37
CA PRO A 662 4.76 -15.34 -3.74
C PRO A 662 4.76 -13.82 -3.95
N GLY A 663 5.16 -13.38 -5.14
CA GLY A 663 5.36 -11.95 -5.45
C GLY A 663 6.68 -11.67 -6.15
N LEU A 664 6.94 -10.43 -6.53
CA LEU A 664 8.21 -10.00 -7.09
C LEU A 664 9.10 -9.49 -5.93
N PRO A 665 10.24 -10.15 -5.61
CA PRO A 665 11.23 -9.57 -4.71
C PRO A 665 12.00 -8.45 -5.41
N MET A 666 11.94 -7.25 -4.83
CA MET A 666 12.72 -6.09 -5.25
C MET A 666 13.74 -5.72 -4.18
N LEU A 667 14.99 -5.53 -4.59
CA LEU A 667 16.08 -5.06 -3.74
C LEU A 667 16.40 -3.59 -4.04
N GLY A 668 16.64 -2.84 -2.98
CA GLY A 668 17.06 -1.44 -3.04
C GLY A 668 18.53 -1.26 -3.44
N HIS A 669 18.90 -0.02 -3.77
CA HIS A 669 20.27 0.35 -4.06
C HIS A 669 21.17 0.01 -2.89
N GLY A 670 22.25 -0.73 -3.11
CA GLY A 670 23.28 -0.97 -2.09
C GLY A 670 22.86 -1.97 -1.02
N GLN A 671 21.71 -2.64 -1.16
CA GLN A 671 21.18 -3.56 -0.16
C GLN A 671 22.10 -4.77 0.08
N PHE A 672 22.72 -5.31 -0.97
CA PHE A 672 23.73 -6.38 -0.83
C PHE A 672 24.98 -5.88 -0.12
N GLU A 673 25.43 -4.67 -0.45
CA GLU A 673 26.64 -4.06 0.09
C GLU A 673 26.47 -3.50 1.51
N GLY A 674 25.22 -3.28 1.93
CA GLY A 674 24.88 -2.70 3.24
C GLY A 674 25.13 -1.19 3.31
N PHE A 675 24.96 -0.47 2.21
CA PHE A 675 25.03 0.98 2.16
C PHE A 675 23.88 1.61 2.94
N SER A 676 24.19 2.72 3.62
CA SER A 676 23.28 3.47 4.49
C SER A 676 22.83 4.80 3.86
N GLU A 677 23.58 5.32 2.88
CA GLU A 677 23.20 6.55 2.18
C GLU A 677 21.93 6.33 1.32
N LYS A 678 20.90 7.14 1.59
CA LYS A 678 19.71 7.22 0.74
C LYS A 678 19.96 8.20 -0.40
N TYR A 679 19.80 7.71 -1.63
CA TYR A 679 20.01 8.52 -2.84
C TYR A 679 18.68 9.10 -3.34
N GLY A 680 18.53 10.42 -3.20
CA GLY A 680 17.45 11.15 -3.86
C GLY A 680 17.60 11.17 -5.39
N MET A 681 16.57 11.65 -6.08
CA MET A 681 16.49 11.63 -7.55
C MET A 681 17.48 12.59 -8.23
N GLU A 682 18.04 13.55 -7.48
CA GLU A 682 19.05 14.53 -7.91
C GLU A 682 20.51 14.12 -7.70
N TYR A 683 20.79 12.91 -7.21
CA TYR A 683 22.16 12.50 -6.91
C TYR A 683 22.91 12.12 -8.18
N ARG A 684 24.12 12.67 -8.36
CA ARG A 684 25.05 12.33 -9.46
C ARG A 684 26.15 11.36 -9.04
N ARG A 685 26.43 11.27 -7.74
CA ARG A 685 27.47 10.42 -7.14
C ARG A 685 27.09 10.11 -5.70
N ALA A 686 27.74 9.12 -5.10
CA ALA A 686 27.65 8.93 -3.65
C ALA A 686 28.45 10.03 -2.93
N TYR A 687 27.88 10.63 -1.90
CA TYR A 687 28.61 11.59 -1.06
C TYR A 687 29.37 10.88 0.06
N TYR A 688 28.87 9.74 0.50
CA TYR A 688 29.57 8.90 1.47
C TYR A 688 30.48 7.90 0.73
N ASP A 689 31.71 7.79 1.22
CA ASP A 689 32.67 6.78 0.75
C ASP A 689 32.47 5.49 1.56
N GLU A 690 31.30 4.87 1.39
CA GLU A 690 30.93 3.65 2.12
C GLU A 690 31.67 2.43 1.56
N THR A 691 32.33 1.67 2.44
CA THR A 691 32.95 0.39 2.08
C THR A 691 31.92 -0.74 2.18
N PRO A 692 31.79 -1.62 1.17
CA PRO A 692 30.88 -2.76 1.24
C PRO A 692 31.14 -3.67 2.45
N ASP A 693 30.08 -4.10 3.11
CA ASP A 693 30.15 -4.99 4.27
C ASP A 693 30.34 -6.45 3.82
N GLY A 694 31.57 -6.95 3.92
CA GLY A 694 31.92 -8.31 3.49
C GLY A 694 31.14 -9.41 4.21
N TRP A 695 30.86 -9.25 5.51
CA TRP A 695 30.09 -10.25 6.26
C TRP A 695 28.63 -10.28 5.79
N LEU A 696 28.04 -9.11 5.54
CA LEU A 696 26.68 -9.00 5.02
C LEU A 696 26.57 -9.64 3.63
N ILE A 697 27.54 -9.38 2.74
CA ILE A 697 27.61 -9.97 1.40
C ILE A 697 27.73 -11.50 1.50
N ASP A 698 28.68 -11.99 2.31
CA ASP A 698 28.91 -13.43 2.48
C ASP A 698 27.66 -14.15 3.00
N ARG A 699 26.92 -13.53 3.94
CA ARG A 699 25.67 -14.07 4.47
C ARG A 699 24.55 -14.07 3.43
N HIS A 700 24.40 -13.01 2.63
CA HIS A 700 23.47 -13.02 1.50
C HIS A 700 23.77 -14.15 0.51
N MET A 701 25.04 -14.31 0.15
CA MET A 701 25.46 -15.36 -0.79
C MET A 701 25.19 -16.77 -0.25
N ARG A 702 25.30 -16.97 1.07
CA ARG A 702 25.03 -18.25 1.73
C ARG A 702 23.53 -18.53 1.90
N GLU A 703 22.75 -17.55 2.31
CA GLU A 703 21.37 -17.75 2.81
C GLU A 703 20.30 -17.29 1.81
N ILE A 704 20.48 -16.15 1.14
CA ILE A 704 19.45 -15.52 0.31
C ILE A 704 19.59 -15.84 -1.18
N THR A 705 20.81 -15.75 -1.73
CA THR A 705 21.08 -16.04 -3.15
C THR A 705 20.61 -17.43 -3.61
N PRO A 706 20.76 -18.52 -2.82
CA PRO A 706 20.21 -19.81 -3.21
C PRO A 706 18.67 -19.81 -3.37
N LEU A 707 17.97 -19.01 -2.56
CA LEU A 707 16.51 -18.87 -2.63
C LEU A 707 16.10 -18.11 -3.89
N PHE A 708 16.79 -17.02 -4.23
CA PHE A 708 16.59 -16.29 -5.49
C PHE A 708 16.80 -17.18 -6.72
N LYS A 709 17.85 -18.02 -6.72
CA LYS A 709 18.10 -18.97 -7.82
C LYS A 709 17.03 -20.08 -7.92
N ARG A 710 16.27 -20.30 -6.86
CA ARG A 710 15.13 -21.23 -6.80
C ARG A 710 13.79 -20.51 -6.80
N ARG A 711 13.72 -19.26 -7.27
CA ARG A 711 12.49 -18.45 -7.27
C ARG A 711 11.30 -19.17 -7.87
N TYR A 712 11.52 -20.04 -8.87
CA TYR A 712 10.49 -20.88 -9.49
C TYR A 712 9.68 -21.75 -8.50
N LEU A 713 10.25 -22.12 -7.35
CA LEU A 713 9.56 -22.89 -6.28
C LEU A 713 8.54 -22.05 -5.51
N PHE A 714 8.81 -20.76 -5.40
CA PHE A 714 8.15 -19.86 -4.46
C PHE A 714 7.24 -18.85 -5.16
N ALA A 715 7.28 -18.78 -6.49
CA ALA A 715 6.72 -17.66 -7.26
C ALA A 715 5.20 -17.74 -7.43
N GLU A 716 4.67 -18.96 -7.55
CA GLU A 716 3.25 -19.21 -7.82
C GLU A 716 2.45 -19.39 -6.54
N VAL A 717 1.14 -19.12 -6.62
CA VAL A 717 0.20 -19.26 -5.49
C VAL A 717 -0.59 -20.56 -5.52
N ALA A 718 -0.58 -21.29 -6.65
CA ALA A 718 -1.41 -22.48 -6.85
C ALA A 718 -1.18 -23.60 -5.82
N ASN A 719 0.02 -23.70 -5.24
CA ASN A 719 0.34 -24.64 -4.16
C ASN A 719 0.81 -23.93 -2.89
N PHE A 720 0.56 -22.62 -2.77
CA PHE A 720 0.94 -21.85 -1.59
C PHE A 720 -0.07 -22.07 -0.47
N LEU A 721 0.41 -22.55 0.68
CA LEU A 721 -0.41 -22.81 1.86
C LEU A 721 0.19 -22.08 3.06
N LEU A 722 -0.61 -21.21 3.68
CA LEU A 722 -0.30 -20.53 4.93
C LEU A 722 -0.86 -21.32 6.11
N TYR A 723 -0.07 -21.47 7.18
CA TYR A 723 -0.44 -22.21 8.38
C TYR A 723 -0.40 -21.31 9.62
N ASP A 724 -1.31 -21.58 10.56
CA ASP A 724 -1.25 -20.98 11.89
C ASP A 724 -0.23 -21.73 12.75
N PHE A 725 0.75 -21.02 13.31
CA PHE A 725 1.66 -21.59 14.30
C PHE A 725 1.01 -21.52 15.68
N VAL A 726 0.34 -22.61 16.05
CA VAL A 726 -0.41 -22.70 17.31
C VAL A 726 0.52 -23.12 18.45
N THR A 727 0.55 -22.29 19.49
CA THR A 727 1.28 -22.50 20.74
C THR A 727 0.58 -23.51 21.66
N ALA A 728 1.26 -23.99 22.70
CA ALA A 728 0.73 -25.03 23.59
C ALA A 728 -0.53 -24.60 24.37
N ASP A 729 -0.74 -23.30 24.54
CA ASP A 729 -1.91 -22.66 25.14
C ASP A 729 -3.06 -22.40 24.15
N GLY A 730 -2.87 -22.73 22.87
CA GLY A 730 -3.88 -22.61 21.82
C GLY A 730 -3.94 -21.25 21.12
N GLY A 731 -3.08 -20.30 21.50
CA GLY A 731 -2.91 -19.03 20.79
C GLY A 731 -2.07 -19.19 19.52
N VAL A 732 -2.25 -18.30 18.55
CA VAL A 732 -1.36 -18.22 17.37
C VAL A 732 -0.18 -17.31 17.71
N ASP A 733 1.05 -17.77 17.49
CA ASP A 733 2.23 -16.90 17.59
C ASP A 733 2.39 -16.11 16.29
N GLU A 734 2.07 -14.83 16.35
CA GLU A 734 2.13 -13.93 15.20
C GLU A 734 3.59 -13.66 14.75
N ASN A 735 4.59 -14.02 15.55
CA ASN A 735 6.02 -13.86 15.19
C ASN A 735 6.56 -15.02 14.33
N VAL A 736 5.75 -16.05 14.08
CA VAL A 736 6.16 -17.22 13.28
C VAL A 736 5.28 -17.33 12.03
N LEU A 737 5.85 -16.97 10.88
CA LEU A 737 5.22 -17.19 9.59
C LEU A 737 5.55 -18.61 9.08
N ALA A 738 4.56 -19.50 9.09
CA ALA A 738 4.70 -20.87 8.59
C ALA A 738 3.92 -21.04 7.28
N TYR A 739 4.61 -21.40 6.20
CA TYR A 739 3.97 -21.66 4.91
C TYR A 739 4.72 -22.71 4.09
N SER A 740 4.05 -23.28 3.08
CA SER A 740 4.66 -24.18 2.12
C SER A 740 4.31 -23.80 0.68
N ASN A 741 5.19 -24.16 -0.25
CA ASN A 741 4.94 -24.02 -1.69
C ASN A 741 5.61 -25.18 -2.46
N ARG A 742 5.18 -25.41 -3.71
CA ARG A 742 5.71 -26.49 -4.56
C ARG A 742 5.63 -26.10 -6.04
N ALA A 743 6.72 -26.37 -6.77
CA ALA A 743 6.70 -26.41 -8.23
C ALA A 743 6.54 -27.85 -8.74
N GLY A 744 5.53 -28.10 -9.57
CA GLY A 744 5.32 -29.38 -10.25
C GLY A 744 5.31 -30.59 -9.31
N GLN A 745 6.14 -31.60 -9.65
CA GLN A 745 6.31 -32.84 -8.89
C GLN A 745 7.64 -32.89 -8.12
N GLU A 746 8.27 -31.74 -7.89
CA GLU A 746 9.56 -31.70 -7.19
C GLU A 746 9.46 -32.31 -5.79
N ARG A 747 10.55 -32.99 -5.41
CA ARG A 747 10.65 -33.80 -4.20
C ARG A 747 11.77 -33.25 -3.32
N ILE A 748 11.54 -33.20 -2.01
CA ILE A 748 12.58 -32.82 -1.07
C ILE A 748 13.28 -34.08 -0.58
N ALA A 749 14.61 -34.13 -0.71
CA ALA A 749 15.44 -35.29 -0.38
C ALA A 749 14.97 -36.63 -1.03
N GLY A 750 14.41 -36.53 -2.25
CA GLY A 750 13.89 -37.68 -3.01
C GLY A 750 12.53 -38.21 -2.52
N LEU A 751 11.89 -37.54 -1.55
CA LEU A 751 10.56 -37.85 -1.03
C LEU A 751 9.53 -36.84 -1.56
N SER A 752 8.43 -37.32 -2.13
CA SER A 752 7.24 -36.50 -2.35
C SER A 752 6.47 -36.25 -1.02
N GLN A 753 5.51 -35.33 -1.02
CA GLN A 753 4.64 -35.12 0.15
C GLN A 753 3.93 -36.42 0.59
N ARG A 754 3.43 -37.19 -0.39
CA ARG A 754 2.84 -38.52 -0.16
C ARG A 754 3.86 -39.46 0.49
N ASP A 755 5.08 -39.49 -0.04
CA ASP A 755 6.16 -40.32 0.47
C ASP A 755 6.51 -39.96 1.93
N THR A 756 6.59 -38.67 2.27
CA THR A 756 6.88 -38.22 3.63
C THR A 756 5.77 -38.59 4.62
N LEU A 757 4.50 -38.45 4.25
CA LEU A 757 3.37 -38.81 5.11
C LEU A 757 3.27 -40.33 5.33
N TRP A 758 3.50 -41.14 4.29
CA TRP A 758 3.60 -42.59 4.44
C TRP A 758 4.84 -43.02 5.25
N TYR A 759 5.95 -42.28 5.15
CA TYR A 759 7.14 -42.50 5.99
C TYR A 759 6.81 -42.27 7.46
N LEU A 760 6.21 -41.12 7.78
CA LEU A 760 5.88 -40.73 9.16
C LEU A 760 4.90 -41.74 9.77
N MET A 761 3.88 -42.15 9.02
CA MET A 761 2.94 -43.17 9.48
C MET A 761 3.64 -44.48 9.84
N ILE A 762 4.54 -45.00 8.98
CA ILE A 762 5.28 -46.24 9.30
C ILE A 762 6.23 -46.04 10.48
N ALA A 763 6.92 -44.91 10.55
CA ALA A 763 7.81 -44.58 11.66
C ALA A 763 7.06 -44.56 13.00
N GLU A 764 5.88 -43.92 13.04
CA GLU A 764 4.99 -43.89 14.20
C GLU A 764 4.46 -45.29 14.54
N VAL A 765 3.99 -46.05 13.55
CA VAL A 765 3.50 -47.41 13.74
C VAL A 765 4.57 -48.31 14.33
N ILE A 766 5.83 -48.23 13.88
CA ILE A 766 6.96 -48.96 14.46
C ILE A 766 7.13 -48.58 15.93
N VAL A 767 7.12 -47.28 16.23
CA VAL A 767 7.40 -46.72 17.56
C VAL A 767 6.29 -47.00 18.57
N LEU A 768 5.02 -46.86 18.17
CA LEU A 768 3.83 -47.11 18.99
C LEU A 768 3.60 -48.60 19.25
N SER A 769 4.20 -49.46 18.42
CA SER A 769 4.08 -50.91 18.50
C SER A 769 5.33 -51.55 19.11
N ARG A 770 6.19 -50.78 19.80
CA ARG A 770 7.40 -51.31 20.43
C ARG A 770 7.11 -52.18 21.66
N PRO A 771 7.91 -53.23 21.90
CA PRO A 771 7.83 -54.04 23.12
C PRO A 771 8.19 -53.22 24.37
N ARG A 772 7.31 -53.21 25.38
CA ARG A 772 7.56 -52.52 26.67
C ARG A 772 8.39 -53.36 27.64
N LEU A 773 9.57 -53.79 27.19
CA LEU A 773 10.37 -54.79 27.88
C LEU A 773 11.13 -54.25 29.11
N SER A 774 11.62 -53.02 29.05
CA SER A 774 12.42 -52.39 30.12
C SER A 774 11.61 -52.23 31.41
N GLY A 775 10.40 -51.68 31.32
CA GLY A 775 9.48 -51.51 32.44
C GLY A 775 9.07 -52.85 33.06
N ALA A 776 8.73 -53.85 32.24
CA ALA A 776 8.34 -55.17 32.74
C ALA A 776 9.48 -55.87 33.51
N ILE A 777 10.73 -55.74 33.04
CA ILE A 777 11.90 -56.27 33.76
C ILE A 777 12.13 -55.47 35.05
N ALA A 778 12.05 -54.13 35.00
CA ALA A 778 12.28 -53.28 36.16
C ALA A 778 11.23 -53.47 37.26
N GLU A 779 9.96 -53.57 36.91
CA GLU A 779 8.86 -53.91 37.84
C GLU A 779 9.08 -55.29 38.45
N GLY A 780 9.43 -56.29 37.63
CA GLY A 780 9.73 -57.64 38.11
C GLY A 780 10.91 -57.72 39.07
N VAL A 781 11.88 -56.80 38.95
CA VAL A 781 12.99 -56.64 39.91
C VAL A 781 12.52 -55.94 41.18
N LYS A 782 11.70 -54.89 41.05
CA LYS A 782 11.16 -54.11 42.18
C LYS A 782 10.22 -54.94 43.07
N ASP A 783 9.36 -55.76 42.48
CA ASP A 783 8.35 -56.56 43.20
C ASP A 783 8.86 -57.95 43.62
N GLY A 784 10.06 -58.34 43.18
CA GLY A 784 10.70 -59.62 43.49
C GLY A 784 10.14 -60.82 42.73
N SER A 785 9.18 -60.63 41.84
CA SER A 785 8.57 -61.69 41.02
C SER A 785 9.56 -62.33 40.04
N ILE A 786 10.64 -61.61 39.68
CA ILE A 786 11.71 -62.11 38.81
C ILE A 786 12.37 -63.38 39.36
N ALA A 787 12.47 -63.55 40.68
CA ALA A 787 13.08 -64.72 41.31
C ALA A 787 12.29 -66.00 41.01
N TYR A 788 10.97 -65.91 40.89
CA TYR A 788 10.12 -67.04 40.52
C TYR A 788 10.29 -67.41 39.04
N LEU A 789 10.42 -66.42 38.16
CA LEU A 789 10.60 -66.63 36.73
C LEU A 789 12.00 -67.16 36.38
N LEU A 790 13.05 -66.76 37.11
CA LEU A 790 14.42 -67.25 36.93
C LEU A 790 14.59 -68.74 37.31
N ASN A 791 13.73 -69.27 38.19
CA ASN A 791 13.74 -70.68 38.59
C ASN A 791 13.03 -71.62 37.60
N ARG A 792 12.33 -71.07 36.59
CA ARG A 792 11.68 -71.89 35.55
C ARG A 792 12.71 -72.39 34.55
N PRO A 793 12.50 -73.55 33.91
CA PRO A 793 13.39 -74.08 32.85
C PRO A 793 13.21 -73.33 31.52
N CYS A 794 13.10 -72.00 31.56
CA CYS A 794 13.03 -71.13 30.40
C CYS A 794 14.00 -69.95 30.57
N ASN A 795 14.57 -69.47 29.46
CA ASN A 795 15.41 -68.28 29.50
C ASN A 795 14.52 -67.05 29.76
N PHE A 796 14.74 -66.35 30.87
CA PHE A 796 13.93 -65.21 31.30
C PHE A 796 13.85 -64.10 30.24
N LEU A 797 14.97 -63.73 29.61
CA LEU A 797 14.98 -62.68 28.59
C LEU A 797 14.21 -63.10 27.33
N LEU A 798 14.32 -64.36 26.91
CA LEU A 798 13.56 -64.88 25.78
C LEU A 798 12.06 -64.99 26.10
N TYR A 799 11.71 -65.33 27.34
CA TYR A 799 10.32 -65.35 27.80
C TYR A 799 9.71 -63.95 27.74
N GLN A 800 10.39 -62.95 28.31
CA GLN A 800 9.90 -61.56 28.31
C GLN A 800 9.88 -60.96 26.90
N ALA A 801 10.87 -61.27 26.06
CA ALA A 801 10.85 -60.89 24.66
C ALA A 801 9.66 -61.53 23.91
N GLY A 802 9.35 -62.81 24.15
CA GLY A 802 8.20 -63.48 23.55
C GLY A 802 6.85 -62.84 23.92
N VAL A 803 6.66 -62.49 25.20
CA VAL A 803 5.47 -61.77 25.67
C VAL A 803 5.38 -60.38 25.02
N GLY A 804 6.49 -59.63 25.04
CA GLY A 804 6.54 -58.30 24.45
C GLY A 804 6.29 -58.30 22.93
N LEU A 805 6.82 -59.28 22.21
CA LEU A 805 6.59 -59.43 20.77
C LEU A 805 5.13 -59.78 20.44
N GLY A 806 4.45 -60.56 21.28
CA GLY A 806 3.03 -60.86 21.13
C GLY A 806 2.13 -59.62 21.23
N ASP A 807 2.34 -58.80 22.26
CA ASP A 807 1.65 -57.51 22.43
C ASP A 807 1.98 -56.54 21.29
N SER A 808 3.25 -56.48 20.88
CA SER A 808 3.72 -55.63 19.77
C SER A 808 3.10 -55.99 18.43
N ALA A 809 2.94 -57.29 18.13
CA ALA A 809 2.33 -57.75 16.88
C ALA A 809 0.86 -57.32 16.76
N LEU A 810 0.08 -57.39 17.85
CA LEU A 810 -1.31 -56.93 17.87
C LEU A 810 -1.39 -55.42 17.70
N ARG A 811 -0.54 -54.65 18.42
CA ARG A 811 -0.49 -53.19 18.28
C ARG A 811 -0.08 -52.75 16.89
N LEU A 812 0.89 -53.42 16.27
CA LEU A 812 1.31 -53.16 14.90
C LEU A 812 0.13 -53.30 13.93
N LEU A 813 -0.64 -54.38 14.05
CA LEU A 813 -1.81 -54.58 13.21
C LEU A 813 -2.83 -53.45 13.39
N CYS A 814 -3.19 -53.13 14.64
CA CYS A 814 -4.17 -52.08 14.93
C CYS A 814 -3.70 -50.68 14.48
N ASN A 815 -2.46 -50.32 14.80
CA ASN A 815 -1.87 -49.02 14.46
C ASN A 815 -1.66 -48.89 12.95
N ALA A 816 -1.20 -49.95 12.26
CA ALA A 816 -1.03 -49.94 10.81
C ALA A 816 -2.37 -49.81 10.07
N LEU A 817 -3.44 -50.46 10.57
CA LEU A 817 -4.78 -50.32 10.00
C LEU A 817 -5.33 -48.90 10.21
N ALA A 818 -5.27 -48.38 11.43
CA ALA A 818 -5.80 -47.05 11.74
C ALA A 818 -5.00 -45.93 11.06
N GLY A 819 -3.67 -45.90 11.26
CA GLY A 819 -2.78 -44.92 10.65
C GLY A 819 -2.71 -45.04 9.13
N GLY A 820 -2.71 -46.27 8.61
CA GLY A 820 -2.75 -46.54 7.17
C GLY A 820 -4.05 -46.07 6.52
N ALA A 821 -5.22 -46.28 7.14
CA ALA A 821 -6.49 -45.78 6.63
C ALA A 821 -6.54 -44.25 6.62
N LEU A 822 -6.07 -43.59 7.68
CA LEU A 822 -5.99 -42.14 7.77
C LEU A 822 -5.06 -41.56 6.69
N THR A 823 -3.86 -42.12 6.56
CA THR A 823 -2.87 -41.67 5.55
C THR A 823 -3.39 -41.91 4.13
N TRP A 824 -4.07 -43.05 3.91
CA TRP A 824 -4.70 -43.35 2.63
C TRP A 824 -5.77 -42.33 2.25
N TRP A 825 -6.60 -41.91 3.21
CA TRP A 825 -7.61 -40.87 3.01
C TRP A 825 -6.99 -39.51 2.67
N MET A 826 -5.88 -39.15 3.31
CA MET A 826 -5.21 -37.85 3.09
C MET A 826 -4.42 -37.76 1.77
N VAL A 827 -3.65 -38.81 1.42
CA VAL A 827 -2.67 -38.74 0.31
C VAL A 827 -2.77 -39.87 -0.73
N GLY A 828 -3.80 -40.70 -0.64
CA GLY A 828 -3.97 -41.84 -1.54
C GLY A 828 -3.05 -43.02 -1.19
N PRO A 829 -3.02 -44.09 -2.02
CA PRO A 829 -2.53 -45.42 -1.64
C PRO A 829 -1.06 -45.43 -1.20
N PRO A 830 -0.59 -46.46 -0.49
CA PRO A 830 0.84 -46.60 -0.20
C PRO A 830 1.66 -46.80 -1.49
N PRO A 831 2.96 -46.48 -1.47
CA PRO A 831 3.85 -46.82 -2.58
C PRO A 831 4.00 -48.35 -2.69
N GLY A 832 3.99 -48.87 -3.93
CA GLY A 832 4.20 -50.27 -4.35
C GLY A 832 4.07 -51.43 -3.34
N LEU A 833 3.15 -52.38 -3.59
CA LEU A 833 2.89 -53.54 -2.71
C LEU A 833 3.99 -54.63 -2.67
N GLY A 834 4.95 -54.61 -3.60
CA GLY A 834 5.86 -55.73 -3.85
C GLY A 834 6.88 -56.05 -2.74
N HIS A 835 7.16 -55.11 -1.83
CA HIS A 835 8.25 -55.25 -0.85
C HIS A 835 7.77 -55.32 0.62
N TRP A 836 6.47 -55.44 0.84
CA TRP A 836 5.88 -55.40 2.18
C TRP A 836 6.38 -56.52 3.10
N SER A 837 6.67 -57.70 2.54
CA SER A 837 7.28 -58.81 3.29
C SER A 837 8.67 -58.46 3.81
N LEU A 838 9.50 -57.77 3.02
CA LEU A 838 10.83 -57.32 3.44
C LEU A 838 10.74 -56.21 4.49
N VAL A 839 9.76 -55.33 4.38
CA VAL A 839 9.49 -54.30 5.40
C VAL A 839 9.08 -54.95 6.71
N LEU A 840 8.21 -55.96 6.70
CA LEU A 840 7.84 -56.70 7.92
C LEU A 840 9.05 -57.38 8.58
N VAL A 841 9.97 -57.95 7.78
CA VAL A 841 11.24 -58.50 8.30
C VAL A 841 12.10 -57.39 8.90
N ALA A 842 12.18 -56.22 8.27
CA ALA A 842 12.92 -55.08 8.80
C ALA A 842 12.32 -54.55 10.11
N ILE A 843 10.99 -54.51 10.24
CA ILE A 843 10.30 -54.15 11.49
C ILE A 843 10.59 -55.17 12.59
N ALA A 844 10.58 -56.46 12.27
CA ALA A 844 10.96 -57.51 13.23
C ALA A 844 12.42 -57.35 13.70
N GLY A 845 13.34 -57.04 12.79
CA GLY A 845 14.73 -56.70 13.11
C GLY A 845 14.85 -55.47 14.00
N ALA A 846 14.08 -54.41 13.72
CA ALA A 846 14.01 -53.20 14.52
C ALA A 846 13.55 -53.49 15.96
N TRP A 847 12.48 -54.26 16.14
CA TRP A 847 12.01 -54.67 17.46
C TRP A 847 12.97 -55.59 18.19
N ALA A 848 13.73 -56.42 17.48
CA ALA A 848 14.75 -57.26 18.11
C ALA A 848 15.90 -56.40 18.69
N ILE A 849 16.32 -55.34 17.97
CA ILE A 849 17.30 -54.37 18.47
C ILE A 849 16.73 -53.59 19.66
N ASP A 850 15.51 -53.08 19.52
CA ASP A 850 14.81 -52.34 20.58
C ASP A 850 14.63 -53.20 21.84
N CYS A 851 14.28 -54.48 21.69
CA CYS A 851 14.28 -55.47 22.78
C CYS A 851 15.65 -55.62 23.44
N CYS A 852 16.75 -55.65 22.68
CA CYS A 852 18.08 -55.76 23.28
C CYS A 852 18.41 -54.54 24.14
N ILE A 853 18.13 -53.33 23.63
CA ILE A 853 18.37 -52.07 24.34
C ILE A 853 17.43 -51.95 25.56
N GLY A 854 16.14 -52.21 25.37
CA GLY A 854 15.14 -52.20 26.43
C GLY A 854 15.45 -53.21 27.54
N ALA A 855 15.89 -54.42 27.19
CA ALA A 855 16.35 -55.39 28.17
C ALA A 855 17.59 -54.91 28.93
N MET A 856 18.56 -54.31 28.25
CA MET A 856 19.73 -53.72 28.91
C MET A 856 19.33 -52.61 29.89
N ILE A 857 18.41 -51.72 29.51
CA ILE A 857 17.88 -50.67 30.38
C ILE A 857 17.15 -51.29 31.58
N GLY A 858 16.30 -52.29 31.35
CA GLY A 858 15.59 -53.01 32.41
C GLY A 858 16.54 -53.71 33.38
N LEU A 859 17.65 -54.28 32.90
CA LEU A 859 18.68 -54.89 33.76
C LEU A 859 19.43 -53.89 34.63
N LEU A 860 19.39 -52.58 34.32
CA LEU A 860 19.90 -51.55 35.22
C LEU A 860 19.08 -51.47 36.51
N ALA A 861 17.83 -51.96 36.52
CA ALA A 861 16.99 -52.02 37.73
C ALA A 861 17.64 -52.76 38.90
N PHE A 862 18.54 -53.72 38.61
CA PHE A 862 19.31 -54.44 39.62
C PHE A 862 20.34 -53.58 40.36
N VAL A 863 20.68 -52.40 39.83
CA VAL A 863 21.71 -51.48 40.37
C VAL A 863 21.10 -50.11 40.69
N ALA A 864 20.33 -49.56 39.75
CA ALA A 864 19.56 -48.34 39.87
C ALA A 864 18.10 -48.74 40.12
N GLU A 865 17.56 -48.49 41.32
CA GLU A 865 16.19 -48.87 41.68
C GLU A 865 15.13 -48.25 40.74
N GLU A 866 15.46 -47.18 39.99
CA GLU A 866 14.59 -46.50 39.01
C GLU A 866 15.27 -46.46 37.62
N VAL A 867 14.56 -46.83 36.55
CA VAL A 867 15.10 -46.87 35.16
C VAL A 867 14.45 -45.87 34.20
N SER A 868 13.42 -45.15 34.64
CA SER A 868 12.61 -44.23 33.82
C SER A 868 13.43 -43.15 33.09
N ALA A 869 14.45 -42.58 33.75
CA ALA A 869 15.34 -41.60 33.14
C ALA A 869 16.12 -42.18 31.93
N PHE A 870 16.55 -43.44 31.99
CA PHE A 870 17.24 -44.10 30.88
C PHE A 870 16.29 -44.40 29.72
N GLU A 871 15.05 -44.80 30.02
CA GLU A 871 13.99 -44.96 29.03
C GLU A 871 13.66 -43.62 28.35
N TRP A 872 13.60 -42.54 29.12
CA TRP A 872 13.35 -41.20 28.61
C TRP A 872 14.46 -40.73 27.66
N ILE A 873 15.74 -40.89 28.05
CA ILE A 873 16.90 -40.58 27.19
C ILE A 873 16.85 -41.41 25.90
N TYR A 874 16.62 -42.72 26.01
CA TYR A 874 16.51 -43.60 24.85
C TYR A 874 15.38 -43.18 23.91
N SER A 875 14.22 -42.80 24.47
CA SER A 875 13.07 -42.30 23.71
C SER A 875 13.42 -41.02 22.94
N LYS A 876 14.12 -40.07 23.56
CA LYS A 876 14.57 -38.83 22.88
C LYS A 876 15.62 -39.07 21.81
N LEU A 877 16.58 -39.97 22.05
CA LEU A 877 17.56 -40.36 21.03
C LEU A 877 16.89 -41.05 19.84
N THR A 878 15.88 -41.89 20.08
CA THR A 878 15.10 -42.52 19.01
C THR A 878 14.25 -41.50 18.24
N LEU A 879 13.63 -40.55 18.95
CA LEU A 879 12.83 -39.48 18.33
C LEU A 879 13.66 -38.65 17.35
N ILE A 880 14.87 -38.28 17.76
CA ILE A 880 15.78 -37.40 17.01
C ILE A 880 16.63 -38.22 16.02
N LEU A 881 17.52 -39.08 16.52
CA LEU A 881 18.51 -39.79 15.70
C LEU A 881 17.94 -41.03 15.00
N GLY A 882 16.75 -41.48 15.41
CA GLY A 882 16.01 -42.52 14.69
C GLY A 882 15.23 -41.98 13.49
N GLY A 883 15.10 -40.65 13.34
CA GLY A 883 14.37 -40.03 12.23
C GLY A 883 12.85 -40.08 12.36
N LEU A 884 12.31 -40.15 13.59
CA LEU A 884 10.87 -40.09 13.83
C LEU A 884 10.34 -38.66 13.69
N LEU A 885 11.07 -37.66 14.23
CA LEU A 885 10.67 -36.25 14.14
C LEU A 885 10.72 -35.74 12.69
N VAL A 886 11.83 -36.00 12.01
CA VAL A 886 12.06 -35.71 10.58
C VAL A 886 12.95 -36.83 10.02
N PRO A 887 12.73 -37.31 8.77
CA PRO A 887 13.61 -38.31 8.17
C PRO A 887 15.08 -37.86 8.17
N LEU A 888 16.01 -38.80 8.35
CA LEU A 888 17.46 -38.50 8.33
C LEU A 888 17.92 -37.87 7.00
N ASP A 889 17.14 -38.06 5.93
CA ASP A 889 17.36 -37.43 4.62
C ASP A 889 17.35 -35.89 4.67
N PHE A 890 16.76 -35.29 5.72
CA PHE A 890 16.72 -33.84 5.92
C PHE A 890 17.78 -33.33 6.91
N PHE A 891 18.55 -34.22 7.53
CA PHE A 891 19.61 -33.79 8.44
C PHE A 891 20.83 -33.27 7.67
N PRO A 892 21.62 -32.35 8.25
CA PRO A 892 22.92 -31.96 7.70
C PRO A 892 23.81 -33.18 7.46
N ASP A 893 24.65 -33.15 6.42
CA ASP A 893 25.39 -34.34 5.97
C ASP A 893 26.24 -35.00 7.08
N TRP A 894 26.86 -34.20 7.95
CA TRP A 894 27.65 -34.71 9.08
C TRP A 894 26.79 -35.50 10.08
N LEU A 895 25.60 -34.99 10.38
CA LEU A 895 24.68 -35.59 11.34
C LEU A 895 23.97 -36.78 10.72
N ARG A 896 23.55 -36.69 9.45
CA ARG A 896 23.00 -37.81 8.68
C ARG A 896 24.00 -38.97 8.65
N GLY A 897 25.28 -38.68 8.39
CA GLY A 897 26.35 -39.66 8.41
C GLY A 897 26.51 -40.32 9.79
N ALA A 898 26.59 -39.53 10.87
CA ALA A 898 26.72 -40.05 12.22
C ALA A 898 25.50 -40.88 12.66
N ALA A 899 24.29 -40.34 12.48
CA ALA A 899 23.04 -40.99 12.86
C ALA A 899 22.79 -42.28 12.06
N GLY A 900 23.18 -42.32 10.78
CA GLY A 900 23.02 -43.48 9.91
C GLY A 900 23.76 -44.74 10.35
N TYR A 901 24.81 -44.62 11.19
CA TYR A 901 25.53 -45.76 11.76
C TYR A 901 25.03 -46.17 13.15
N LEU A 902 24.26 -45.32 13.84
CA LEU A 902 23.75 -45.58 15.17
C LEU A 902 22.55 -46.55 15.13
N PRO A 903 22.29 -47.33 16.21
CA PRO A 903 21.23 -48.33 16.20
C PRO A 903 19.84 -47.73 15.99
N PHE A 904 19.63 -46.47 16.38
CA PHE A 904 18.34 -45.77 16.26
C PHE A 904 17.85 -45.67 14.81
N ALA A 905 18.75 -45.40 13.86
CA ALA A 905 18.42 -45.31 12.45
C ALA A 905 17.94 -46.66 11.88
N PHE A 906 18.48 -47.79 12.38
CA PHE A 906 18.07 -49.14 11.97
C PHE A 906 16.76 -49.60 12.63
N ILE A 907 16.28 -48.88 13.65
CA ILE A 907 14.99 -49.15 14.30
C ILE A 907 13.85 -48.42 13.57
N VAL A 908 14.00 -47.13 13.28
CA VAL A 908 12.90 -46.29 12.76
C VAL A 908 13.12 -45.88 11.31
N TYR A 909 14.15 -45.06 11.02
CA TYR A 909 14.39 -44.51 9.68
C TYR A 909 14.55 -45.57 8.60
N GLY A 910 15.38 -46.59 8.82
CA GLY A 910 15.70 -47.61 7.82
C GLY A 910 14.45 -48.34 7.31
N PRO A 911 13.66 -48.97 8.18
CA PRO A 911 12.43 -49.65 7.77
C PRO A 911 11.40 -48.70 7.14
N ALA A 912 11.19 -47.50 7.72
CA ALA A 912 10.24 -46.52 7.18
C ALA A 912 10.66 -45.98 5.80
N ARG A 913 11.97 -45.73 5.61
CA ARG A 913 12.52 -45.26 4.32
C ARG A 913 12.43 -46.32 3.23
N CYS A 914 12.70 -47.58 3.57
CA CYS A 914 12.59 -48.72 2.65
C CYS A 914 11.14 -49.04 2.29
N PHE A 915 10.17 -48.74 3.16
CA PHE A 915 8.75 -48.85 2.82
C PHE A 915 8.37 -47.87 1.72
N VAL A 916 8.84 -46.62 1.81
CA VAL A 916 8.43 -45.56 0.90
C VAL A 916 9.20 -45.55 -0.42
N ALA A 917 10.50 -45.82 -0.39
CA ALA A 917 11.32 -45.97 -1.59
C ALA A 917 12.10 -47.30 -1.53
N PRO A 918 11.44 -48.41 -1.87
CA PRO A 918 12.06 -49.73 -1.83
C PRO A 918 13.21 -49.82 -2.82
N ASP A 919 14.37 -50.21 -2.33
CA ASP A 919 15.58 -50.46 -3.12
C ASP A 919 16.32 -51.67 -2.54
N GLN A 920 16.77 -52.58 -3.40
CA GLN A 920 17.41 -53.82 -2.96
C GLN A 920 18.72 -53.56 -2.22
N GLY A 921 19.50 -52.56 -2.65
CA GLY A 921 20.74 -52.15 -1.98
C GLY A 921 20.46 -51.60 -0.58
N ARG A 922 19.42 -50.78 -0.43
CA ARG A 922 18.98 -50.26 0.88
C ARG A 922 18.53 -51.37 1.83
N PHE A 923 17.73 -52.33 1.36
CA PHE A 923 17.33 -53.47 2.19
C PHE A 923 18.53 -54.28 2.65
N LEU A 924 19.51 -54.54 1.76
CA LEU A 924 20.71 -55.28 2.12
C LEU A 924 21.54 -54.53 3.19
N ALA A 925 21.73 -53.21 3.03
CA ALA A 925 22.43 -52.38 4.00
C ALA A 925 21.71 -52.32 5.35
N LEU A 926 20.38 -52.19 5.33
CA LEU A 926 19.52 -52.21 6.52
C LEU A 926 19.66 -53.53 7.28
N PHE A 927 19.52 -54.67 6.59
CA PHE A 927 19.64 -55.98 7.22
C PHE A 927 21.05 -56.27 7.73
N ALA A 928 22.10 -55.86 7.00
CA ALA A 928 23.48 -55.98 7.46
C ALA A 928 23.73 -55.16 8.72
N GLY A 929 23.24 -53.91 8.76
CA GLY A 929 23.34 -53.05 9.94
C GLY A 929 22.52 -53.58 11.12
N GLN A 930 21.30 -54.06 10.87
CA GLN A 930 20.48 -54.69 11.91
C GLN A 930 21.16 -55.94 12.48
N ALA A 931 21.70 -56.81 11.63
CA ALA A 931 22.43 -58.00 12.05
C ALA A 931 23.68 -57.66 12.89
N PHE A 932 24.45 -56.65 12.45
CA PHE A 932 25.60 -56.16 13.21
C PHE A 932 25.22 -55.70 14.62
N TRP A 933 24.20 -54.83 14.71
CA TRP A 933 23.73 -54.30 16.00
C TRP A 933 23.11 -55.39 16.89
N LEU A 934 22.39 -56.35 16.31
CA LEU A 934 21.86 -57.50 17.06
C LEU A 934 22.97 -58.37 17.65
N VAL A 935 24.05 -58.62 16.90
CA VAL A 935 25.21 -59.38 17.41
C VAL A 935 25.91 -58.60 18.53
N LEU A 936 26.16 -57.30 18.32
CA LEU A 936 26.85 -56.45 19.29
C LEU A 936 26.04 -56.27 20.58
N LEU A 937 24.78 -55.81 20.45
CA LEU A 937 23.89 -55.57 21.59
C LEU A 937 23.47 -56.87 22.27
N GLY A 938 23.24 -57.93 21.51
CA GLY A 938 22.95 -59.26 22.06
C GLY A 938 24.13 -59.80 22.90
N GLY A 939 25.37 -59.61 22.43
CA GLY A 939 26.58 -59.95 23.18
C GLY A 939 26.72 -59.13 24.48
N LEU A 940 26.48 -57.82 24.41
CA LEU A 940 26.49 -56.93 25.59
C LEU A 940 25.38 -57.29 26.57
N LEU A 941 24.17 -57.55 26.09
CA LEU A 941 23.02 -57.97 26.90
C LEU A 941 23.30 -59.29 27.62
N TRP A 942 23.91 -60.27 26.94
CA TRP A 942 24.26 -61.55 27.56
C TRP A 942 25.28 -61.41 28.68
N LEU A 943 26.31 -60.56 28.49
CA LEU A 943 27.29 -60.24 29.53
C LEU A 943 26.63 -59.51 30.70
N GLY A 944 25.79 -58.52 30.40
CA GLY A 944 25.03 -57.75 31.39
C GLY A 944 24.12 -58.67 32.22
N TYR A 945 23.35 -59.52 31.56
CA TYR A 945 22.45 -60.48 32.20
C TYR A 945 23.19 -61.45 33.13
N ARG A 946 24.30 -62.05 32.68
CA ARG A 946 25.12 -62.93 33.53
C ARG A 946 25.65 -62.22 34.77
N ARG A 947 25.99 -60.94 34.65
CA ARG A 947 26.46 -60.12 35.76
C ARG A 947 25.31 -59.75 36.71
N SER A 948 24.16 -59.33 36.18
CA SER A 948 22.98 -58.97 36.96
C SER A 948 22.41 -60.17 37.74
N VAL A 949 22.35 -61.36 37.13
CA VAL A 949 21.90 -62.59 37.81
C VAL A 949 22.83 -62.99 38.97
N ARG A 950 24.13 -62.70 38.90
CA ARG A 950 25.06 -62.90 40.03
C ARG A 950 24.87 -61.92 41.18
N HIS A 951 24.29 -60.75 40.91
CA HIS A 951 23.90 -59.78 41.94
C HIS A 951 22.60 -60.17 42.65
N LEU A 952 21.88 -61.19 42.15
CA LEU A 952 20.69 -61.77 42.78
C LEU A 952 21.06 -62.66 43.98
N ASN A 953 21.72 -62.09 44.99
CA ASN A 953 21.72 -62.71 46.32
C ASN A 953 20.35 -62.42 46.95
N LEU A 954 19.61 -63.48 47.28
CA LEU A 954 18.38 -63.41 48.07
C LEU A 954 18.64 -62.67 49.39
N ASN A 955 18.41 -61.36 49.42
CA ASN A 955 18.29 -60.59 50.64
C ASN A 955 16.90 -60.88 51.24
N GLY A 956 16.75 -62.09 51.79
CA GLY A 956 15.84 -62.27 52.90
C GLY A 956 16.45 -61.57 54.12
N GLY A 957 15.77 -60.57 54.66
CA GLY A 957 16.07 -60.04 56.00
C GLY A 957 16.46 -58.56 56.04
N TRP A 958 15.63 -57.81 56.74
CA TRP A 958 15.85 -56.45 57.22
C TRP A 958 17.19 -56.28 57.96
N ALA A 959 18.09 -55.42 57.48
CA ALA A 959 18.99 -54.58 58.30
C ALA A 959 19.93 -53.72 57.43
N MET A 960 19.65 -52.42 57.28
CA MET A 960 20.62 -51.29 57.28
C MET A 960 19.93 -49.98 56.85
N GLY A 961 19.38 -49.25 57.82
CA GLY A 961 18.50 -48.11 57.61
C GLY A 961 19.13 -46.71 57.53
N GLN A 962 20.46 -46.54 57.63
CA GLN A 962 21.05 -45.19 57.69
C GLN A 962 22.04 -44.83 56.55
N LEU A 963 22.71 -45.81 55.93
CA LEU A 963 23.54 -45.57 54.73
C LEU A 963 22.70 -45.46 53.44
N ARG A 964 21.52 -46.08 53.39
CA ARG A 964 20.60 -46.01 52.24
C ARG A 964 19.91 -44.64 52.12
N PHE A 965 19.76 -43.87 53.20
CA PHE A 965 19.13 -42.54 53.13
C PHE A 965 20.05 -41.51 52.48
N LEU A 966 21.35 -41.48 52.84
CA LEU A 966 22.34 -40.65 52.15
C LEU A 966 22.54 -41.10 50.70
N GLY A 967 22.56 -42.42 50.44
CA GLY A 967 22.59 -42.96 49.08
C GLY A 967 21.33 -42.64 48.27
N ALA A 968 20.15 -42.60 48.88
CA ALA A 968 18.88 -42.23 48.25
C ALA A 968 18.78 -40.72 48.00
N LEU A 969 19.28 -39.88 48.91
CA LEU A 969 19.35 -38.43 48.72
C LEU A 969 20.37 -38.04 47.65
N TRP A 970 21.52 -38.73 47.62
CA TRP A 970 22.54 -38.56 46.60
C TRP A 970 22.06 -39.11 45.25
N LYS A 971 21.38 -40.26 45.21
CA LYS A 971 20.72 -40.81 44.01
C LYS A 971 19.58 -39.93 43.52
N ALA A 972 18.74 -39.37 44.39
CA ALA A 972 17.65 -38.47 44.02
C ALA A 972 18.20 -37.15 43.45
N ASN A 973 19.27 -36.60 44.04
CA ASN A 973 19.95 -35.44 43.48
C ASN A 973 20.71 -35.76 42.19
N LEU A 974 21.29 -36.95 42.02
CA LEU A 974 21.92 -37.38 40.77
C LEU A 974 20.88 -37.65 39.68
N LEU A 975 19.73 -38.24 40.02
CA LEU A 975 18.62 -38.46 39.11
C LEU A 975 17.98 -37.12 38.70
N ALA A 976 17.71 -36.22 39.65
CA ALA A 976 17.23 -34.88 39.36
C ALA A 976 18.26 -34.06 38.56
N ALA A 977 19.56 -34.18 38.87
CA ALA A 977 20.62 -33.52 38.11
C ALA A 977 20.85 -34.18 36.74
N MET A 978 20.63 -35.49 36.57
CA MET A 978 20.71 -36.18 35.29
C MET A 978 19.46 -35.92 34.45
N GLU A 979 18.27 -35.87 35.02
CA GLU A 979 17.05 -35.44 34.34
C GLU A 979 17.15 -33.97 33.94
N TYR A 980 17.63 -33.09 34.83
CA TYR A 980 17.83 -31.68 34.50
C TYR A 980 18.96 -31.50 33.50
N ARG A 981 20.09 -32.21 33.62
CA ARG A 981 21.19 -32.15 32.65
C ARG A 981 20.88 -32.86 31.35
N ALA A 982 20.05 -33.90 31.32
CA ALA A 982 19.62 -34.57 30.10
C ALA A 982 18.46 -33.82 29.44
N ALA A 983 17.59 -33.17 30.20
CA ALA A 983 16.64 -32.18 29.71
C ALA A 983 17.39 -30.99 29.13
N PHE A 984 18.40 -30.47 29.84
CA PHE A 984 19.30 -29.43 29.33
C PHE A 984 20.11 -29.92 28.12
N LEU A 985 20.66 -31.13 28.12
CA LEU A 985 21.39 -31.67 26.97
C LEU A 985 20.46 -31.92 25.79
N ALA A 986 19.21 -32.34 26.02
CA ALA A 986 18.20 -32.53 24.99
C ALA A 986 17.62 -31.20 24.51
N GLN A 987 17.62 -30.17 25.35
CA GLN A 987 17.24 -28.80 24.99
C GLN A 987 18.39 -28.10 24.28
N VAL A 988 19.65 -28.40 24.62
CA VAL A 988 20.86 -27.92 23.94
C VAL A 988 21.12 -28.68 22.65
N LEU A 989 20.95 -30.01 22.61
CA LEU A 989 20.93 -30.79 21.36
C LEU A 989 19.71 -30.41 20.55
N GLY A 990 18.56 -30.25 21.16
CA GLY A 990 17.34 -29.75 20.52
C GLY A 990 17.58 -28.37 19.91
N MET A 991 18.19 -27.43 20.64
CA MET A 991 18.58 -26.11 20.14
C MET A 991 19.70 -26.19 19.11
N ALA A 992 20.69 -27.07 19.24
CA ALA A 992 21.79 -27.24 18.28
C ALA A 992 21.33 -27.97 17.01
N LEU A 993 20.31 -28.81 17.10
CA LEU A 993 19.65 -29.47 15.99
C LEU A 993 18.63 -28.55 15.35
N ASN A 994 17.90 -27.74 16.13
CA ASN A 994 17.08 -26.66 15.61
C ASN A 994 17.99 -25.68 14.84
N ASN A 995 19.06 -25.19 15.47
CA ASN A 995 20.08 -24.36 14.83
C ASN A 995 20.94 -25.11 13.79
N GLY A 996 20.84 -26.44 13.66
CA GLY A 996 21.55 -27.21 12.65
C GLY A 996 20.68 -27.51 11.42
N ILE A 997 19.38 -27.71 11.64
CA ILE A 997 18.36 -27.95 10.63
C ILE A 997 17.88 -26.63 10.01
N TYR A 998 17.97 -25.51 10.75
CA TYR A 998 17.67 -24.17 10.23
C TYR A 998 18.84 -23.46 9.52
N PHE A 999 20.08 -23.96 9.65
CA PHE A 999 21.29 -23.29 9.11
C PHE A 999 22.04 -24.09 8.02
N THR A 1000 21.39 -25.07 7.39
CA THR A 1000 21.82 -25.70 6.12
C THR A 1000 20.62 -25.85 5.20
#